data_AF-A0A939ZI39-F1
#
_entry.id   AF-A0A939ZI39-F1
#
_cell.length_a   1.000
_cell.length_b   1.000
_cell.length_c   1.000
_cell.angle_alpha   90.00
_cell.angle_beta   90.00
_cell.angle_gamma   90.00
#
_symmetry.space_group_name_H-M   'P 1'
#
loop_
_entity.id
_entity.type
_entity.pdbx_description
1 polymer ?
#
loop_
_entity_poly.entity_id
_entity_poly.type
_entity_poly.pdbx_seq_one_letter_code
_entity_poly.pdbx_strand_id
1 'polypeptide(L)'
;MYRVDELLLIELLTYMPGTAPLISILDAEGMTVGDYLRQIDLNALDDEFTYSTQMNGFDFRNIIMAILKNPSVSESRILESHLDKAYGAGGGISIVVVNEKEEADESGKHEAVVAFRGTADREWTDDFEGAGQVDSLQQINALEWYKQAYDKNNLDKYFVTVIGHSKGGNKAKYITILNDTPDRCVSFDGQGFSDKFIDHYKKKITARQSLISNHNIDYDYVNILMNDIGEKTYYIGYDYGKFGFSESHAPNTFFDFAENGEYTMRVNPNGQRPEMQIVDQFINSMIRSAVSEKESEETNRLVGMIVEKGFALSNGASLSDFIAFLCDMIGDPKYSDNVAYLLAYCILYSRKNPNLLESFRSIMTAFNALDILKVIDMVDDLISSRKLNALLGLTDFLVVHVNRPITKSIRNFVKKKYDVDLKPEQIGRILQIATLTRQMVNSLEINMDGSDITIEDAVLTEDELKEFVLPGNLNIVVLAGGLSNERNLSLKTGVTVADILRNRGNNVILLDSFMGYSENEELLPDNVFENAEKYTLNPGDIPNEIPDLWATRKRRKDQSNAYFGPNVLQICRQSDLIFIALHGAEGENGKVQAAFDLLGLDYTGCDYFSSAISSNKGAAKQLMSTMGVPVPDGYTIKKGSSIPDPTQHGLEFPVIVKPNNGGIGVGISIASDITAYEKAVKNAFRWDTEVLIEEYFMGREFAVCTVEGKALPVLEKLPLETADKEKGLTMSGETANKCPAEIPDELAKALQKAAEDAAFALGVNAYAKMDFIVAADMKSFVCLECDSLPQLYPDSHLIISAKAAGRSFGDLCDKIMEMSLVKKFG
;
A
#
# COMPACT_ATOMS: atom_id res chain seq x y z
N MET A 1 31.36 -12.36 27.72
CA MET A 1 30.36 -12.07 26.66
C MET A 1 30.20 -13.32 25.82
N TYR A 2 28.96 -13.73 25.58
CA TYR A 2 28.60 -14.90 24.79
C TYR A 2 29.15 -14.79 23.37
N ARG A 3 29.73 -15.90 22.93
CA ARG A 3 30.07 -16.11 21.53
C ARG A 3 28.81 -16.32 20.69
N VAL A 4 28.92 -16.14 19.38
CA VAL A 4 27.78 -16.31 18.44
C VAL A 4 27.17 -17.70 18.52
N ASP A 5 27.99 -18.74 18.66
CA ASP A 5 27.52 -20.11 18.84
C ASP A 5 26.73 -20.29 20.15
N GLU A 6 27.15 -19.62 21.22
CA GLU A 6 26.47 -19.68 22.52
C GLU A 6 25.13 -18.94 22.49
N LEU A 7 25.07 -17.80 21.78
CA LEU A 7 23.82 -17.08 21.54
C LEU A 7 22.83 -17.93 20.75
N LEU A 8 23.28 -18.65 19.72
CA LEU A 8 22.40 -19.55 18.96
C LEU A 8 21.90 -20.73 19.81
N LEU A 9 22.74 -21.27 20.70
CA LEU A 9 22.30 -22.28 21.68
C LEU A 9 21.22 -21.73 22.63
N ILE A 10 21.32 -20.46 23.05
CA ILE A 10 20.27 -19.79 23.83
C ILE A 10 19.01 -19.61 23.00
N GLU A 11 19.12 -19.19 21.74
CA GLU A 11 17.97 -19.04 20.83
C GLU A 11 17.21 -20.35 20.64
N LEU A 12 17.91 -21.49 20.54
CA LEU A 12 17.29 -22.82 20.42
C LEU A 12 16.41 -23.20 21.62
N LEU A 13 16.57 -22.56 22.79
CA LEU A 13 15.66 -22.77 23.93
C LEU A 13 14.23 -22.29 23.63
N THR A 14 14.07 -21.27 22.77
CA THR A 14 12.74 -20.76 22.37
C THR A 14 11.96 -21.77 21.50
N TYR A 15 12.66 -22.76 20.95
CA TYR A 15 12.09 -23.84 20.15
C TYR A 15 11.72 -25.08 20.96
N MET A 16 12.00 -25.11 22.27
CA MET A 16 11.64 -26.22 23.16
C MET A 16 10.11 -26.34 23.27
N PRO A 17 9.50 -27.41 22.73
CA PRO A 17 8.06 -27.57 22.75
C PRO A 17 7.59 -28.10 24.11
N GLY A 18 6.32 -27.87 24.43
CA GLY A 18 5.67 -28.43 25.62
C GLY A 18 5.23 -29.90 25.49
N THR A 19 5.69 -30.60 24.45
CA THR A 19 5.29 -31.97 24.14
C THR A 19 6.27 -32.96 24.76
N ALA A 20 5.77 -33.82 25.67
CA ALA A 20 6.61 -34.79 26.36
C ALA A 20 7.41 -35.68 25.36
N PRO A 21 8.69 -35.99 25.66
CA PRO A 21 9.40 -35.76 26.92
C PRO A 21 10.03 -34.36 27.06
N LEU A 22 9.93 -33.50 26.04
CA LEU A 22 10.36 -32.11 26.13
C LEU A 22 9.41 -31.31 27.02
N ILE A 23 9.96 -30.33 27.73
CA ILE A 23 9.24 -29.43 28.62
C ILE A 23 9.25 -28.06 27.96
N SER A 24 8.18 -27.27 28.13
CA SER A 24 8.15 -25.93 27.57
C SER A 24 9.10 -25.01 28.35
N ILE A 25 9.82 -24.16 27.64
CA ILE A 25 10.66 -23.12 28.25
C ILE A 25 9.83 -22.11 29.06
N LEU A 26 8.51 -22.02 28.82
CA LEU A 26 7.60 -21.16 29.56
C LEU A 26 7.45 -21.57 31.03
N ASP A 27 7.84 -22.79 31.39
CA ASP A 27 7.79 -23.32 32.75
C ASP A 27 9.14 -23.21 33.49
N ALA A 28 10.12 -22.50 32.91
CA ALA A 28 11.51 -22.49 33.36
C ALA A 28 11.96 -21.18 34.05
N GLU A 29 11.04 -20.22 34.27
CA GLU A 29 11.38 -18.95 34.92
C GLU A 29 12.01 -19.14 36.31
N GLY A 30 13.12 -18.45 36.55
CA GLY A 30 13.88 -18.52 37.79
C GLY A 30 14.87 -19.70 37.89
N MET A 31 14.83 -20.65 36.95
CA MET A 31 15.79 -21.77 36.90
C MET A 31 17.07 -21.35 36.18
N THR A 32 18.16 -22.10 36.43
CA THR A 32 19.27 -22.11 35.47
C THR A 32 18.87 -22.92 34.24
N VAL A 33 19.42 -22.58 33.07
CA VAL A 33 19.19 -23.34 31.83
C VAL A 33 19.56 -24.81 32.03
N GLY A 34 20.66 -25.08 32.72
CA GLY A 34 21.10 -26.45 33.03
C GLY A 34 20.14 -27.20 33.94
N ASP A 35 19.62 -26.57 35.00
CA ASP A 35 18.63 -27.19 35.87
C ASP A 35 17.32 -27.48 35.12
N TYR A 36 16.91 -26.56 34.25
CA TYR A 36 15.75 -26.73 33.39
C TYR A 36 15.91 -27.96 32.48
N LEU A 37 17.01 -28.04 31.74
CA LEU A 37 17.25 -29.11 30.77
C LEU A 37 17.49 -30.49 31.39
N ARG A 38 18.05 -30.57 32.60
CA ARG A 38 18.26 -31.85 33.31
C ARG A 38 16.95 -32.55 33.71
N GLN A 39 15.82 -31.87 33.62
CA GLN A 39 14.49 -32.47 33.85
C GLN A 39 14.03 -33.34 32.67
N ILE A 40 14.64 -33.20 31.49
CA ILE A 40 14.25 -33.89 30.27
C ILE A 40 14.96 -35.25 30.20
N ASP A 41 14.20 -36.33 30.03
CA ASP A 41 14.76 -37.65 29.78
C ASP A 41 15.16 -37.80 28.30
N LEU A 42 16.45 -37.63 28.04
CA LEU A 42 17.02 -37.71 26.69
C LEU A 42 16.86 -39.10 26.02
N ASN A 43 16.67 -40.16 26.81
CA ASN A 43 16.46 -41.51 26.26
C ASN A 43 15.01 -41.73 25.80
N ALA A 44 14.08 -40.87 26.21
CA ALA A 44 12.68 -40.94 25.81
C ALA A 44 12.39 -40.18 24.51
N LEU A 45 13.37 -39.45 23.96
CA LEU A 45 13.24 -38.72 22.70
C LEU A 45 13.21 -39.70 21.52
N ASP A 46 12.21 -39.54 20.65
CA ASP A 46 12.03 -40.35 19.44
C ASP A 46 12.66 -39.65 18.23
N ASP A 47 13.69 -40.28 17.64
CA ASP A 47 14.43 -39.75 16.48
C ASP A 47 13.57 -39.76 15.20
N GLU A 48 12.45 -40.49 15.19
CA GLU A 48 11.46 -40.48 14.10
C GLU A 48 10.35 -39.45 14.28
N PHE A 49 10.23 -38.84 15.45
CA PHE A 49 9.20 -37.85 15.74
C PHE A 49 9.73 -36.41 15.64
N THR A 50 9.09 -35.60 14.79
CA THR A 50 9.38 -34.16 14.71
C THR A 50 8.69 -33.41 15.85
N TYR A 51 9.48 -32.75 16.68
CA TYR A 51 9.01 -32.06 17.88
C TYR A 51 8.72 -30.57 17.65
N SER A 52 9.58 -29.85 16.92
CA SER A 52 9.38 -28.43 16.58
C SER A 52 10.26 -28.03 15.41
N THR A 53 9.73 -27.23 14.46
CA THR A 53 10.51 -26.59 13.37
C THR A 53 11.47 -27.57 12.69
N GLN A 54 10.95 -28.72 12.25
CA GLN A 54 11.72 -29.80 11.59
C GLN A 54 12.83 -30.46 12.43
N MET A 55 12.98 -30.12 13.70
CA MET A 55 13.88 -30.81 14.63
C MET A 55 13.18 -32.03 15.27
N ASN A 56 13.86 -33.17 15.25
CA ASN A 56 13.43 -34.44 15.81
C ASN A 56 14.16 -34.77 17.13
N GLY A 57 13.92 -35.96 17.69
CA GLY A 57 14.53 -36.40 18.94
C GLY A 57 16.07 -36.40 18.96
N PHE A 58 16.72 -36.72 17.84
CA PHE A 58 18.17 -36.70 17.70
C PHE A 58 18.71 -35.26 17.83
N ASP A 59 18.06 -34.32 17.14
CA ASP A 59 18.46 -32.91 17.14
C ASP A 59 18.36 -32.32 18.55
N PHE A 60 17.19 -32.50 19.20
CA PHE A 60 16.99 -32.02 20.57
C PHE A 60 17.95 -32.69 21.55
N ARG A 61 18.26 -33.98 21.39
CA ARG A 61 19.24 -34.67 22.23
C ARG A 61 20.61 -34.00 22.16
N ASN A 62 21.09 -33.72 20.95
CA ASN A 62 22.41 -33.12 20.74
C ASN A 62 22.45 -31.66 21.20
N ILE A 63 21.40 -30.88 20.92
CA ILE A 63 21.26 -29.50 21.40
C ILE A 63 21.32 -29.45 22.92
N ILE A 64 20.55 -30.31 23.60
CA ILE A 64 20.52 -30.35 25.08
C ILE A 64 21.90 -30.76 25.63
N MET A 65 22.54 -31.77 25.04
CA MET A 65 23.89 -32.17 25.46
C MET A 65 24.92 -31.06 25.26
N ALA A 66 24.86 -30.34 24.13
CA ALA A 66 25.73 -29.20 23.83
C ALA A 66 25.57 -28.09 24.88
N ILE A 67 24.33 -27.71 25.19
CA ILE A 67 24.04 -26.70 26.22
C ILE A 67 24.55 -27.15 27.58
N LEU A 68 24.25 -28.39 28.00
CA LEU A 68 24.67 -28.91 29.32
C LEU A 68 26.19 -29.02 29.47
N LYS A 69 26.93 -29.15 28.37
CA LYS A 69 28.40 -29.16 28.34
C LYS A 69 29.02 -27.77 28.32
N ASN A 70 28.26 -26.73 27.96
CA ASN A 70 28.72 -25.35 27.92
C ASN A 70 28.37 -24.63 29.24
N PRO A 71 29.33 -24.36 30.14
CA PRO A 71 29.04 -23.70 31.43
C PRO A 71 28.50 -22.28 31.25
N SER A 72 28.96 -21.55 30.22
CA SER A 72 28.50 -20.19 29.96
C SER A 72 27.00 -20.16 29.66
N VAL A 73 26.44 -21.17 28.99
CA VAL A 73 25.00 -21.24 28.68
C VAL A 73 24.22 -21.99 29.78
N SER A 74 24.74 -23.12 30.26
CA SER A 74 24.03 -23.95 31.24
C SER A 74 23.90 -23.30 32.62
N GLU A 75 24.83 -22.42 33.02
CA GLU A 75 24.74 -21.71 34.29
C GLU A 75 23.92 -20.41 34.21
N SER A 76 23.51 -20.00 33.01
CA SER A 76 22.66 -18.83 32.81
C SER A 76 21.30 -19.02 33.44
N ARG A 77 20.74 -17.94 33.98
CA ARG A 77 19.43 -17.91 34.63
C ARG A 77 18.37 -17.36 33.68
N ILE A 78 17.25 -18.06 33.58
CA ILE A 78 16.08 -17.63 32.81
C ILE A 78 15.29 -16.67 33.72
N LEU A 79 15.26 -15.38 33.36
CA LEU A 79 14.56 -14.36 34.14
C LEU A 79 13.07 -14.28 33.79
N GLU A 80 12.78 -14.41 32.50
CA GLU A 80 11.43 -14.24 31.98
C GLU A 80 11.27 -15.07 30.71
N SER A 81 10.06 -15.55 30.51
CA SER A 81 9.61 -16.26 29.32
C SER A 81 8.22 -15.76 28.94
N HIS A 82 7.99 -15.57 27.66
CA HIS A 82 6.76 -14.95 27.15
C HIS A 82 6.27 -15.68 25.92
N LEU A 83 4.97 -15.97 25.89
CA LEU A 83 4.28 -16.44 24.70
C LEU A 83 3.48 -15.29 24.11
N ASP A 84 3.82 -14.88 22.89
CA ASP A 84 3.23 -13.75 22.22
C ASP A 84 1.82 -14.08 21.68
N LYS A 85 0.82 -13.80 22.50
CA LYS A 85 -0.61 -14.03 22.21
C LYS A 85 -1.30 -12.80 21.60
N ALA A 86 -0.58 -11.71 21.35
CA ALA A 86 -1.20 -10.50 20.82
C ALA A 86 -1.76 -10.73 19.41
N TYR A 87 -2.80 -9.97 19.05
CA TYR A 87 -3.40 -10.07 17.73
C TYR A 87 -2.35 -9.79 16.65
N GLY A 88 -2.23 -10.68 15.67
CA GLY A 88 -1.26 -10.56 14.56
C GLY A 88 0.20 -10.80 14.92
N ALA A 89 0.52 -11.23 16.14
CA ALA A 89 1.89 -11.36 16.64
C ALA A 89 2.58 -12.70 16.29
N GLY A 90 1.80 -13.66 15.80
CA GLY A 90 2.30 -14.91 15.22
C GLY A 90 2.64 -16.01 16.22
N GLY A 91 2.45 -15.83 17.53
CA GLY A 91 2.54 -16.93 18.51
C GLY A 91 3.96 -17.33 18.94
N GLY A 92 4.96 -16.48 18.69
CA GLY A 92 6.37 -16.75 19.04
C GLY A 92 6.62 -16.77 20.55
N ILE A 93 7.71 -17.42 20.96
CA ILE A 93 8.23 -17.41 22.33
C ILE A 93 9.40 -16.43 22.43
N SER A 94 9.41 -15.61 23.48
CA SER A 94 10.55 -14.74 23.81
C SER A 94 11.05 -15.05 25.21
N ILE A 95 12.36 -14.95 25.43
CA ILE A 95 12.98 -15.21 26.73
C ILE A 95 14.02 -14.15 27.08
N VAL A 96 14.24 -13.95 28.39
CA VAL A 96 15.33 -13.15 28.93
C VAL A 96 16.25 -14.07 29.73
N VAL A 97 17.53 -14.13 29.35
CA VAL A 97 18.55 -14.98 29.97
C VAL A 97 19.72 -14.12 30.43
N VAL A 98 20.22 -14.33 31.64
CA VAL A 98 21.40 -13.62 32.17
C VAL A 98 22.43 -14.60 32.69
N ASN A 99 23.72 -14.29 32.54
CA ASN A 99 24.77 -15.03 33.23
C ASN A 99 25.59 -14.09 34.13
N GLU A 100 25.24 -14.09 35.41
CA GLU A 100 25.91 -13.29 36.45
C GLU A 100 27.21 -13.93 36.96
N LYS A 101 27.59 -15.10 36.44
CA LYS A 101 28.82 -15.82 36.81
C LYS A 101 29.94 -15.68 35.77
N GLU A 102 29.60 -15.30 34.54
CA GLU A 102 30.59 -15.01 33.50
C GLU A 102 31.35 -13.71 33.80
N GLU A 103 32.56 -13.56 33.26
CA GLU A 103 33.29 -12.30 33.37
C GLU A 103 32.48 -11.15 32.78
N ALA A 104 32.36 -10.08 33.56
CA ALA A 104 31.71 -8.85 33.12
C ALA A 104 32.53 -8.17 32.01
N ASP A 105 31.87 -7.33 31.22
CA ASP A 105 32.51 -6.53 30.18
C ASP A 105 33.51 -5.50 30.77
N GLU A 106 34.17 -4.73 29.89
CA GLU A 106 35.14 -3.70 30.31
C GLU A 106 34.53 -2.61 31.21
N SER A 107 33.19 -2.46 31.19
CA SER A 107 32.43 -1.54 32.04
C SER A 107 31.95 -2.17 33.36
N GLY A 108 32.18 -3.47 33.56
CA GLY A 108 31.77 -4.23 34.73
C GLY A 108 30.32 -4.74 34.67
N LYS A 109 29.69 -4.75 33.49
CA LYS A 109 28.34 -5.30 33.26
C LYS A 109 28.38 -6.76 32.80
N HIS A 110 27.50 -7.59 33.35
CA HIS A 110 27.25 -8.93 32.82
C HIS A 110 26.32 -8.86 31.59
N GLU A 111 26.30 -9.89 30.76
CA GLU A 111 25.45 -9.93 29.57
C GLU A 111 24.05 -10.46 29.88
N ALA A 112 23.04 -9.73 29.38
CA ALA A 112 21.65 -10.14 29.31
C ALA A 112 21.27 -10.38 27.85
N VAL A 113 20.72 -11.55 27.58
CA VAL A 113 20.28 -11.96 26.25
C VAL A 113 18.75 -11.91 26.22
N VAL A 114 18.20 -11.14 25.28
CA VAL A 114 16.77 -11.13 24.97
C VAL A 114 16.56 -11.82 23.63
N ALA A 115 15.99 -13.02 23.67
CA ALA A 115 15.79 -13.87 22.49
C ALA A 115 14.34 -13.82 22.02
N PHE A 116 14.14 -13.81 20.69
CA PHE A 116 12.84 -13.77 20.03
C PHE A 116 12.72 -14.91 19.02
N ARG A 117 11.72 -15.77 19.19
CA ARG A 117 11.29 -16.71 18.16
C ARG A 117 10.39 -16.04 17.10
N GLY A 118 10.50 -16.52 15.87
CA GLY A 118 9.59 -16.19 14.77
C GLY A 118 8.14 -16.67 14.97
N THR A 119 7.33 -16.63 13.92
CA THR A 119 5.90 -17.01 13.99
C THR A 119 5.73 -18.54 13.95
N ALA A 120 4.66 -19.04 14.58
CA ALA A 120 4.42 -20.47 14.72
C ALA A 120 3.70 -21.10 13.52
N ASP A 121 2.86 -20.36 12.77
CA ASP A 121 1.92 -20.96 11.80
C ASP A 121 1.77 -20.28 10.42
N ARG A 122 2.48 -19.17 10.10
CA ARG A 122 2.33 -18.46 8.79
C ARG A 122 3.59 -17.71 8.33
N GLU A 123 4.76 -18.26 8.60
CA GLU A 123 6.07 -17.63 8.38
C GLU A 123 6.21 -16.97 6.99
N TRP A 124 5.79 -17.66 5.93
CA TRP A 124 5.97 -17.22 4.54
C TRP A 124 5.06 -16.11 4.06
N THR A 125 3.76 -16.23 4.34
CA THR A 125 2.82 -15.16 3.97
C THR A 125 3.17 -13.89 4.74
N ASP A 126 3.55 -14.01 6.01
CA ASP A 126 3.94 -12.89 6.86
C ASP A 126 5.24 -12.23 6.39
N ASP A 127 6.19 -13.03 5.88
CA ASP A 127 7.45 -12.54 5.36
C ASP A 127 7.26 -11.66 4.12
N PHE A 128 6.48 -12.12 3.12
CA PHE A 128 6.21 -11.32 1.92
C PHE A 128 5.25 -10.16 2.17
N GLU A 129 4.33 -10.25 3.15
CA GLU A 129 3.48 -9.11 3.54
C GLU A 129 4.30 -7.94 4.11
N GLY A 130 5.43 -8.21 4.77
CA GLY A 130 6.35 -7.20 5.29
C GLY A 130 7.00 -6.31 4.21
N ALA A 131 7.08 -6.78 2.97
CA ALA A 131 7.72 -6.06 1.86
C ALA A 131 7.01 -4.75 1.48
N GLY A 132 5.73 -4.60 1.83
CA GLY A 132 4.97 -3.37 1.60
C GLY A 132 4.93 -2.40 2.78
N GLN A 133 5.43 -2.78 3.95
CA GLN A 133 5.17 -2.09 5.23
C GLN A 133 6.40 -1.33 5.72
N VAL A 134 6.18 -0.18 6.37
CA VAL A 134 7.21 0.45 7.21
C VAL A 134 7.34 -0.39 8.48
N ASP A 135 6.35 -0.36 9.35
CA ASP A 135 6.31 -1.17 10.57
C ASP A 135 5.28 -2.30 10.43
N SER A 136 5.68 -3.52 10.76
CA SER A 136 4.75 -4.64 10.91
C SER A 136 4.23 -4.73 12.35
N LEU A 137 3.02 -5.25 12.52
CA LEU A 137 2.42 -5.41 13.85
C LEU A 137 3.27 -6.31 14.77
N GLN A 138 3.94 -7.32 14.21
CA GLN A 138 4.83 -8.23 14.94
C GLN A 138 6.06 -7.50 15.50
N GLN A 139 6.63 -6.56 14.74
CA GLN A 139 7.75 -5.72 15.17
C GLN A 139 7.32 -4.77 16.30
N ILE A 140 6.15 -4.13 16.16
CA ILE A 140 5.60 -3.23 17.17
C ILE A 140 5.36 -3.96 18.48
N ASN A 141 4.71 -5.14 18.43
CA ASN A 141 4.44 -5.95 19.62
C ASN A 141 5.74 -6.42 20.30
N ALA A 142 6.73 -6.87 19.53
CA ALA A 142 8.03 -7.29 20.05
C ALA A 142 8.77 -6.13 20.75
N LEU A 143 8.73 -4.92 20.17
CA LEU A 143 9.32 -3.72 20.77
C LEU A 143 8.60 -3.31 22.07
N GLU A 144 7.28 -3.43 22.11
CA GLU A 144 6.51 -3.15 23.32
C GLU A 144 6.86 -4.12 24.45
N TRP A 145 6.87 -5.43 24.15
CA TRP A 145 7.26 -6.45 25.12
C TRP A 145 8.71 -6.27 25.59
N TYR A 146 9.65 -5.99 24.67
CA TYR A 146 11.04 -5.72 25.00
C TYR A 146 11.18 -4.60 26.03
N LYS A 147 10.48 -3.48 25.84
CA LYS A 147 10.51 -2.36 26.79
C LYS A 147 9.99 -2.77 28.16
N GLN A 148 8.90 -3.54 28.22
CA GLN A 148 8.35 -4.05 29.47
C GLN A 148 9.30 -5.02 30.18
N ALA A 149 9.90 -5.95 29.43
CA ALA A 149 10.87 -6.91 29.96
C ALA A 149 12.16 -6.22 30.44
N TYR A 150 12.61 -5.19 29.71
CA TYR A 150 13.76 -4.37 30.08
C TYR A 150 13.57 -3.71 31.45
N ASP A 151 12.43 -3.04 31.65
CA ASP A 151 12.11 -2.37 32.90
C ASP A 151 11.86 -3.37 34.04
N LYS A 152 11.06 -4.42 33.78
CA LYS A 152 10.69 -5.44 34.79
C LYS A 152 11.91 -6.16 35.37
N ASN A 153 12.89 -6.47 34.52
CA ASN A 153 14.08 -7.22 34.92
C ASN A 153 15.27 -6.34 35.31
N ASN A 154 15.10 -5.00 35.29
CA ASN A 154 16.15 -4.01 35.52
C ASN A 154 17.37 -4.27 34.61
N LEU A 155 17.14 -4.30 33.30
CA LEU A 155 18.16 -4.67 32.33
C LEU A 155 19.22 -3.58 32.11
N ASP A 156 19.01 -2.36 32.63
CA ASP A 156 19.94 -1.23 32.54
C ASP A 156 21.33 -1.49 33.15
N LYS A 157 21.40 -2.42 34.11
CA LYS A 157 22.66 -2.84 34.75
C LYS A 157 23.44 -3.91 33.96
N TYR A 158 22.89 -4.42 32.86
CA TYR A 158 23.52 -5.42 32.01
C TYR A 158 23.95 -4.81 30.67
N PHE A 159 24.84 -5.52 29.98
CA PHE A 159 25.06 -5.36 28.55
C PHE A 159 23.96 -6.16 27.83
N VAL A 160 23.11 -5.50 27.05
CA VAL A 160 21.92 -6.12 26.47
C VAL A 160 22.17 -6.54 25.03
N THR A 161 22.18 -7.85 24.82
CA THR A 161 22.23 -8.48 23.49
C THR A 161 20.85 -8.96 23.10
N VAL A 162 20.34 -8.48 21.96
CA VAL A 162 19.06 -8.91 21.39
C VAL A 162 19.32 -9.90 20.26
N ILE A 163 18.65 -11.05 20.29
CA ILE A 163 18.85 -12.10 19.29
C ILE A 163 17.53 -12.66 18.77
N GLY A 164 17.61 -13.32 17.62
CA GLY A 164 16.50 -14.13 17.12
C GLY A 164 16.82 -14.82 15.80
N HIS A 165 16.07 -15.87 15.50
CA HIS A 165 16.13 -16.58 14.22
C HIS A 165 14.93 -16.23 13.33
N SER A 166 15.11 -16.16 12.00
CA SER A 166 14.04 -15.88 11.03
C SER A 166 13.34 -14.54 11.33
N LYS A 167 12.01 -14.53 11.45
CA LYS A 167 11.22 -13.36 11.89
C LYS A 167 11.61 -12.85 13.28
N GLY A 168 12.14 -13.73 14.13
CA GLY A 168 12.79 -13.36 15.39
C GLY A 168 14.01 -12.47 15.19
N GLY A 169 14.86 -12.79 14.20
CA GLY A 169 16.00 -11.97 13.79
C GLY A 169 15.56 -10.61 13.25
N ASN A 170 14.47 -10.56 12.48
CA ASN A 170 13.85 -9.31 12.03
C ASN A 170 13.38 -8.44 13.21
N LYS A 171 12.69 -9.04 14.21
CA LYS A 171 12.28 -8.36 15.45
C LYS A 171 13.50 -7.83 16.22
N ALA A 172 14.56 -8.62 16.35
CA ALA A 172 15.80 -8.22 17.01
C ALA A 172 16.42 -6.99 16.34
N LYS A 173 16.59 -7.04 15.02
CA LYS A 173 17.08 -5.90 14.22
C LYS A 173 16.21 -4.65 14.40
N TYR A 174 14.90 -4.81 14.30
CA TYR A 174 13.94 -3.72 14.46
C TYR A 174 14.05 -3.05 15.83
N ILE A 175 14.08 -3.84 16.90
CA ILE A 175 14.24 -3.35 18.28
C ILE A 175 15.56 -2.59 18.42
N THR A 176 16.65 -3.15 17.88
CA THR A 176 17.96 -2.51 17.91
C THR A 176 18.00 -1.21 17.12
N ILE A 177 17.22 -1.04 16.06
CA ILE A 177 17.16 0.24 15.32
C ILE A 177 16.26 1.25 16.06
N LEU A 178 15.13 0.81 16.62
CA LEU A 178 14.10 1.72 17.17
C LEU A 178 14.25 2.05 18.65
N ASN A 179 15.07 1.29 19.39
CA ASN A 179 15.33 1.49 20.80
C ASN A 179 16.82 1.67 21.05
N ASP A 180 17.17 2.60 21.95
CA ASP A 180 18.56 2.92 22.26
C ASP A 180 19.21 1.99 23.28
N THR A 181 18.44 1.14 23.96
CA THR A 181 18.94 0.29 25.05
C THR A 181 19.64 -1.02 24.65
N PRO A 182 19.43 -1.62 23.46
CA PRO A 182 20.27 -2.72 23.00
C PRO A 182 21.72 -2.27 22.75
N ASP A 183 22.68 -3.02 23.29
CA ASP A 183 24.12 -2.82 23.11
C ASP A 183 24.66 -3.65 21.93
N ARG A 184 23.99 -4.77 21.60
CA ARG A 184 24.36 -5.69 20.51
C ARG A 184 23.13 -6.39 19.95
N CYS A 185 23.16 -6.70 18.66
CA CYS A 185 22.16 -7.51 17.98
C CYS A 185 22.83 -8.63 17.17
N VAL A 186 22.34 -9.86 17.34
CA VAL A 186 22.77 -11.02 16.56
C VAL A 186 21.55 -11.67 15.93
N SER A 187 21.44 -11.56 14.60
CA SER A 187 20.32 -12.06 13.81
C SER A 187 20.74 -13.32 13.07
N PHE A 188 19.98 -14.41 13.19
CA PHE A 188 20.23 -15.68 12.50
C PHE A 188 19.19 -15.90 11.40
N ASP A 189 19.62 -16.04 10.14
CA ASP A 189 18.73 -16.18 8.97
C ASP A 189 17.57 -15.16 8.98
N GLY A 190 17.87 -13.97 9.49
CA GLY A 190 16.83 -13.02 9.84
C GLY A 190 16.36 -12.22 8.64
N GLN A 191 15.06 -12.19 8.43
CA GLN A 191 14.45 -11.43 7.34
C GLN A 191 14.88 -9.94 7.33
N GLY A 192 15.13 -9.39 6.14
CA GLY A 192 15.43 -7.97 5.91
C GLY A 192 14.23 -7.05 6.11
N PHE A 193 14.28 -5.85 5.51
CA PHE A 193 13.27 -4.81 5.62
C PHE A 193 12.90 -4.22 4.24
N SER A 194 11.65 -3.78 4.11
CA SER A 194 11.18 -3.13 2.89
C SER A 194 11.96 -1.85 2.56
N ASP A 195 11.97 -1.44 1.30
CA ASP A 195 12.55 -0.17 0.87
C ASP A 195 11.96 1.00 1.69
N LYS A 196 10.66 0.98 1.95
CA LYS A 196 9.97 1.99 2.77
C LYS A 196 10.49 2.07 4.20
N PHE A 197 10.81 0.94 4.82
CA PHE A 197 11.39 0.92 6.17
C PHE A 197 12.81 1.50 6.15
N ILE A 198 13.62 1.11 5.16
CA ILE A 198 14.98 1.65 4.99
C ILE A 198 14.92 3.17 4.85
N ASP A 199 14.03 3.69 4.00
CA ASP A 199 13.86 5.12 3.78
C ASP A 199 13.34 5.83 5.03
N HIS A 200 12.32 5.28 5.68
CA HIS A 200 11.67 5.89 6.84
C HIS A 200 12.62 5.98 8.05
N TYR A 201 13.39 4.92 8.33
CA TYR A 201 14.28 4.85 9.49
C TYR A 201 15.74 5.07 9.18
N LYS A 202 16.08 5.49 7.95
CA LYS A 202 17.45 5.70 7.46
C LYS A 202 18.41 6.25 8.51
N LYS A 203 18.07 7.36 9.18
CA LYS A 203 18.93 7.98 10.21
C LYS A 203 19.20 7.06 11.41
N LYS A 204 18.18 6.38 11.92
CA LYS A 204 18.32 5.44 13.03
C LYS A 204 19.12 4.23 12.61
N ILE A 205 18.89 3.75 11.40
CA ILE A 205 19.64 2.63 10.84
C ILE A 205 21.12 3.02 10.69
N THR A 206 21.44 4.19 10.10
CA THR A 206 22.83 4.70 10.01
C THR A 206 23.51 4.72 11.38
N ALA A 207 22.80 5.18 12.41
CA ALA A 207 23.36 5.33 13.75
C ALA A 207 23.60 4.00 14.48
N ARG A 208 22.83 2.95 14.14
CA ARG A 208 22.73 1.73 14.98
C ARG A 208 23.01 0.43 14.24
N GLN A 209 23.12 0.43 12.91
CA GLN A 209 23.39 -0.78 12.10
C GLN A 209 24.71 -1.46 12.46
N SER A 210 25.70 -0.71 12.97
CA SER A 210 26.98 -1.26 13.41
C SER A 210 26.86 -2.16 14.65
N LEU A 211 25.71 -2.10 15.36
CA LEU A 211 25.39 -2.99 16.47
C LEU A 211 24.81 -4.33 15.98
N ILE A 212 24.50 -4.47 14.69
CA ILE A 212 23.82 -5.61 14.11
C ILE A 212 24.79 -6.48 13.32
N SER A 213 24.90 -7.76 13.71
CA SER A 213 25.55 -8.79 12.91
C SER A 213 24.54 -9.85 12.45
N ASN A 214 24.47 -10.09 11.15
CA ASN A 214 23.65 -11.11 10.51
C ASN A 214 24.49 -12.36 10.25
N HIS A 215 23.98 -13.49 10.70
CA HIS A 215 24.59 -14.81 10.56
C HIS A 215 23.63 -15.68 9.77
N ASN A 216 23.96 -15.95 8.52
CA ASN A 216 23.03 -16.57 7.57
C ASN A 216 23.58 -17.90 7.06
N ILE A 217 22.75 -18.91 6.84
CA ILE A 217 23.13 -20.10 6.09
C ILE A 217 23.26 -19.73 4.61
N ASP A 218 24.30 -20.23 3.95
CA ASP A 218 24.64 -19.91 2.56
C ASP A 218 23.59 -20.34 1.52
N TYR A 219 22.65 -21.19 1.94
CA TYR A 219 21.48 -21.68 1.21
C TYR A 219 20.14 -21.34 1.85
N ASP A 220 20.12 -20.54 2.93
CA ASP A 220 18.87 -20.10 3.51
C ASP A 220 18.16 -19.09 2.60
N TYR A 221 16.84 -19.23 2.55
CA TYR A 221 15.94 -18.55 1.64
C TYR A 221 15.20 -17.37 2.26
N VAL A 222 15.28 -17.19 3.59
CA VAL A 222 14.64 -16.05 4.28
C VAL A 222 15.58 -14.86 4.30
N ASN A 223 16.89 -15.09 4.43
CA ASN A 223 17.88 -14.01 4.43
C ASN A 223 18.01 -13.27 3.08
N ILE A 224 17.51 -13.86 1.99
CA ILE A 224 17.43 -13.22 0.66
C ILE A 224 16.15 -12.40 0.46
N LEU A 225 15.30 -12.31 1.49
CA LEU A 225 14.07 -11.53 1.42
C LEU A 225 14.30 -10.11 1.93
N MET A 226 14.15 -9.15 1.01
CA MET A 226 14.24 -7.70 1.27
C MET A 226 15.62 -7.22 1.72
N ASN A 227 15.74 -5.92 2.02
CA ASN A 227 17.02 -5.29 2.34
C ASN A 227 17.48 -5.68 3.74
N ASP A 228 18.61 -6.37 3.83
CA ASP A 228 19.22 -6.64 5.13
C ASP A 228 20.01 -5.42 5.65
N ILE A 229 20.24 -5.36 6.95
CA ILE A 229 20.91 -4.25 7.64
C ILE A 229 21.98 -4.83 8.58
N GLY A 230 23.21 -4.33 8.48
CA GLY A 230 24.35 -4.77 9.30
C GLY A 230 25.29 -5.71 8.56
N GLU A 231 26.36 -6.13 9.23
CA GLU A 231 27.38 -7.01 8.63
C GLU A 231 26.83 -8.43 8.41
N LYS A 232 27.13 -9.05 7.27
CA LYS A 232 26.68 -10.40 6.93
C LYS A 232 27.82 -11.41 7.02
N THR A 233 27.64 -12.47 7.79
CA THR A 233 28.49 -13.66 7.82
C THR A 233 27.70 -14.87 7.34
N TYR A 234 28.22 -15.58 6.34
CA TYR A 234 27.56 -16.77 5.81
C TYR A 234 28.18 -18.05 6.37
N TYR A 235 27.35 -19.04 6.68
CA TYR A 235 27.71 -20.33 7.24
C TYR A 235 27.31 -21.46 6.29
N ILE A 236 28.08 -22.55 6.31
CA ILE A 236 27.71 -23.79 5.65
C ILE A 236 26.67 -24.48 6.53
N GLY A 237 25.47 -24.72 6.00
CA GLY A 237 24.44 -25.48 6.70
C GLY A 237 24.71 -26.99 6.77
N TYR A 238 24.16 -27.64 7.81
CA TYR A 238 24.28 -29.07 8.11
C TYR A 238 22.92 -29.75 8.22
N ASP A 239 22.93 -31.08 8.34
CA ASP A 239 21.73 -31.92 8.55
C ASP A 239 20.66 -31.85 7.45
N TYR A 240 21.07 -31.77 6.18
CA TYR A 240 20.15 -31.93 5.05
C TYR A 240 19.75 -33.38 4.83
N GLY A 241 18.45 -33.70 4.87
CA GLY A 241 17.96 -34.88 4.15
C GLY A 241 16.68 -35.55 4.64
N LYS A 242 16.15 -35.23 5.83
CA LYS A 242 14.90 -35.85 6.29
C LYS A 242 13.68 -35.06 5.83
N PHE A 243 13.77 -33.73 5.79
CA PHE A 243 12.67 -32.83 5.38
C PHE A 243 12.99 -32.00 4.12
N GLY A 244 14.09 -32.35 3.42
CA GLY A 244 14.47 -31.76 2.14
C GLY A 244 14.67 -30.25 2.22
N PHE A 245 14.02 -29.50 1.33
CA PHE A 245 14.10 -28.04 1.26
C PHE A 245 13.73 -27.34 2.58
N SER A 246 12.74 -27.85 3.32
CA SER A 246 12.24 -27.18 4.53
C SER A 246 13.17 -27.23 5.73
N GLU A 247 14.20 -28.09 5.67
CA GLU A 247 15.20 -28.26 6.72
C GLU A 247 16.26 -27.14 6.67
N SER A 248 16.45 -26.49 5.52
CA SER A 248 17.52 -25.50 5.31
C SER A 248 17.35 -24.19 6.08
N HIS A 249 16.17 -23.98 6.67
CA HIS A 249 15.83 -22.83 7.50
C HIS A 249 15.53 -23.25 8.95
N ALA A 250 15.91 -24.47 9.35
CA ALA A 250 15.83 -24.85 10.74
C ALA A 250 16.99 -24.19 11.51
N PRO A 251 16.77 -23.64 12.73
CA PRO A 251 17.80 -22.91 13.46
C PRO A 251 19.01 -23.77 13.88
N ASN A 252 18.85 -25.10 13.95
CA ASN A 252 19.95 -26.03 14.24
C ASN A 252 20.89 -26.26 13.04
N THR A 253 20.51 -25.87 11.82
CA THR A 253 21.28 -26.06 10.58
C THR A 253 22.66 -25.42 10.62
N PHE A 254 22.88 -24.41 11.48
CA PHE A 254 24.19 -23.80 11.70
C PHE A 254 25.23 -24.75 12.32
N PHE A 255 24.77 -25.81 12.99
CA PHE A 255 25.61 -26.70 13.77
C PHE A 255 25.81 -28.06 13.11
N ASP A 256 27.08 -28.46 12.99
CA ASP A 256 27.48 -29.85 12.76
C ASP A 256 27.60 -30.54 14.12
N PHE A 257 26.54 -31.23 14.57
CA PHE A 257 26.53 -31.93 15.85
C PHE A 257 27.16 -33.32 15.75
N ALA A 258 28.05 -33.64 16.68
CA ALA A 258 28.48 -35.01 16.94
C ALA A 258 27.51 -35.70 17.93
N GLU A 259 27.45 -37.04 17.90
CA GLU A 259 26.58 -37.87 18.78
C GLU A 259 26.82 -37.67 20.30
N ASN A 260 27.90 -36.99 20.69
CA ASN A 260 28.21 -36.67 22.06
C ASN A 260 27.80 -35.25 22.47
N GLY A 261 27.18 -34.44 21.59
CA GLY A 261 26.85 -33.03 21.82
C GLY A 261 28.02 -32.06 21.64
N GLU A 262 29.17 -32.49 21.10
CA GLU A 262 30.13 -31.56 20.52
C GLU A 262 29.57 -30.98 19.22
N TYR A 263 29.87 -29.73 18.93
CA TYR A 263 29.32 -29.04 17.77
C TYR A 263 30.36 -28.13 17.11
N THR A 264 30.20 -27.87 15.81
CA THR A 264 30.97 -26.83 15.12
C THR A 264 30.06 -25.98 14.24
N MET A 265 30.38 -24.68 14.13
CA MET A 265 29.83 -23.79 13.11
C MET A 265 30.94 -23.48 12.10
N ARG A 266 30.66 -23.57 10.80
CA ARG A 266 31.67 -23.28 9.76
C ARG A 266 31.23 -22.14 8.87
N VAL A 267 32.01 -21.06 8.91
CA VAL A 267 31.85 -19.91 8.00
C VAL A 267 32.13 -20.38 6.56
N ASN A 268 31.27 -20.01 5.62
CA ASN A 268 31.53 -20.16 4.20
C ASN A 268 32.42 -18.99 3.73
N PRO A 269 33.69 -19.22 3.36
CA PRO A 269 34.60 -18.14 2.97
C PRO A 269 34.22 -17.48 1.63
N ASN A 270 33.32 -18.10 0.86
CA ASN A 270 32.84 -17.56 -0.41
C ASN A 270 31.57 -16.69 -0.24
N GLY A 271 31.09 -16.51 0.99
CA GLY A 271 29.85 -15.81 1.26
C GLY A 271 28.61 -16.59 0.81
N GLN A 272 27.57 -15.86 0.41
CA GLN A 272 26.34 -16.43 -0.12
C GLN A 272 26.59 -17.19 -1.43
N ARG A 273 25.86 -18.27 -1.66
CA ARG A 273 25.97 -19.05 -2.89
C ARG A 273 25.57 -18.22 -4.11
N PRO A 274 26.28 -18.31 -5.25
CA PRO A 274 25.96 -17.54 -6.46
C PRO A 274 24.52 -17.75 -6.96
N GLU A 275 23.99 -18.97 -6.88
CA GLU A 275 22.60 -19.27 -7.23
C GLU A 275 21.61 -18.54 -6.33
N MET A 276 21.91 -18.42 -5.03
CA MET A 276 21.08 -17.70 -4.06
C MET A 276 21.13 -16.20 -4.30
N GLN A 277 22.30 -15.63 -4.61
CA GLN A 277 22.45 -14.22 -4.98
C GLN A 277 21.60 -13.85 -6.21
N ILE A 278 21.50 -14.74 -7.20
CA ILE A 278 20.66 -14.52 -8.39
C ILE A 278 19.18 -14.51 -8.00
N VAL A 279 18.75 -15.39 -7.09
CA VAL A 279 17.37 -15.43 -6.62
C VAL A 279 17.04 -14.22 -5.74
N ASP A 280 17.96 -13.82 -4.87
CA ASP A 280 17.88 -12.60 -4.07
C ASP A 280 17.63 -11.37 -4.96
N GLN A 281 18.52 -11.12 -5.92
CA GLN A 281 18.39 -10.03 -6.87
C GLN A 281 17.09 -10.11 -7.67
N PHE A 282 16.63 -11.31 -8.03
CA PHE A 282 15.37 -11.47 -8.73
C PHE A 282 14.16 -11.08 -7.86
N ILE A 283 14.12 -11.52 -6.61
CA ILE A 283 13.02 -11.23 -5.67
C ILE A 283 12.96 -9.74 -5.38
N ASN A 284 14.09 -9.13 -5.00
CA ASN A 284 14.16 -7.70 -4.69
C ASN A 284 13.83 -6.83 -5.91
N SER A 285 14.33 -7.21 -7.09
CA SER A 285 14.02 -6.54 -8.36
C SER A 285 12.52 -6.63 -8.70
N MET A 286 11.88 -7.76 -8.43
CA MET A 286 10.44 -7.95 -8.64
C MET A 286 9.63 -7.06 -7.71
N ILE A 287 9.95 -7.04 -6.42
CA ILE A 287 9.29 -6.19 -5.41
C ILE A 287 9.34 -4.71 -5.85
N ARG A 288 10.48 -4.25 -6.37
CA ARG A 288 10.69 -2.87 -6.85
C ARG A 288 10.07 -2.54 -8.20
N SER A 289 9.67 -3.54 -8.98
CA SER A 289 9.09 -3.34 -10.32
C SER A 289 7.57 -3.25 -10.32
N ALA A 290 6.93 -3.31 -9.14
CA ALA A 290 5.49 -3.18 -9.01
C ALA A 290 5.02 -1.76 -9.39
N VAL A 291 3.96 -1.68 -10.20
CA VAL A 291 3.45 -0.41 -10.77
C VAL A 291 2.63 0.38 -9.73
N SER A 292 2.07 -0.30 -8.74
CA SER A 292 1.35 0.32 -7.62
C SER A 292 1.55 -0.45 -6.32
N GLU A 293 1.33 0.23 -5.19
CA GLU A 293 1.44 -0.35 -3.85
C GLU A 293 0.48 -1.54 -3.65
N LYS A 294 -0.76 -1.41 -4.11
CA LYS A 294 -1.77 -2.47 -4.04
C LYS A 294 -1.38 -3.69 -4.88
N GLU A 295 -0.91 -3.47 -6.11
CA GLU A 295 -0.46 -4.57 -6.97
C GLU A 295 0.77 -5.26 -6.38
N SER A 296 1.68 -4.51 -5.74
CA SER A 296 2.83 -5.05 -5.01
C SER A 296 2.37 -5.96 -3.87
N GLU A 297 1.46 -5.49 -3.01
CA GLU A 297 0.93 -6.28 -1.88
C GLU A 297 0.22 -7.56 -2.34
N GLU A 298 -0.68 -7.47 -3.33
CA GLU A 298 -1.43 -8.62 -3.84
C GLU A 298 -0.50 -9.63 -4.53
N THR A 299 0.51 -9.15 -5.25
CA THR A 299 1.52 -9.98 -5.92
C THR A 299 2.47 -10.63 -4.91
N ASN A 300 2.94 -9.91 -3.90
CA ASN A 300 3.81 -10.45 -2.85
C ASN A 300 3.07 -11.51 -2.03
N ARG A 301 1.80 -11.27 -1.69
CA ARG A 301 0.93 -12.26 -1.04
C ARG A 301 0.77 -13.51 -1.90
N LEU A 302 0.55 -13.34 -3.21
CA LEU A 302 0.44 -14.44 -4.16
C LEU A 302 1.73 -15.27 -4.21
N VAL A 303 2.88 -14.62 -4.26
CA VAL A 303 4.20 -15.27 -4.23
C VAL A 303 4.37 -16.06 -2.93
N GLY A 304 4.08 -15.45 -1.77
CA GLY A 304 4.12 -16.12 -0.47
C GLY A 304 3.25 -17.39 -0.44
N MET A 305 2.02 -17.32 -0.97
CA MET A 305 1.13 -18.49 -1.06
C MET A 305 1.66 -19.60 -1.97
N ILE A 306 2.26 -19.25 -3.12
CA ILE A 306 2.85 -20.22 -4.04
C ILE A 306 4.05 -20.91 -3.40
N VAL A 307 4.92 -20.13 -2.76
CA VAL A 307 6.12 -20.58 -2.07
C VAL A 307 5.75 -21.53 -0.92
N GLU A 308 4.81 -21.13 -0.07
CA GLU A 308 4.29 -21.94 1.04
C GLU A 308 3.70 -23.29 0.54
N LYS A 309 2.91 -23.26 -0.54
CA LYS A 309 2.37 -24.48 -1.15
C LYS A 309 3.43 -25.33 -1.84
N GLY A 310 4.47 -24.72 -2.39
CA GLY A 310 5.61 -25.42 -2.97
C GLY A 310 6.34 -26.25 -1.93
N PHE A 311 6.51 -25.73 -0.71
CA PHE A 311 7.18 -26.47 0.38
C PHE A 311 6.35 -27.58 0.98
N ALA A 312 5.02 -27.52 0.87
CA ALA A 312 4.21 -28.68 1.22
C ALA A 312 4.59 -29.92 0.39
N LEU A 313 5.08 -29.75 -0.85
CA LEU A 313 5.57 -30.86 -1.69
C LEU A 313 6.79 -31.56 -1.11
N SER A 314 7.76 -30.82 -0.56
CA SER A 314 8.93 -31.42 0.10
C SER A 314 8.56 -32.18 1.38
N ASN A 315 7.38 -31.89 1.96
CA ASN A 315 6.85 -32.54 3.16
C ASN A 315 5.81 -33.63 2.86
N GLY A 316 5.84 -34.20 1.64
CA GLY A 316 5.03 -35.36 1.27
C GLY A 316 3.65 -35.03 0.66
N ALA A 317 3.33 -33.76 0.41
CA ALA A 317 2.16 -33.42 -0.41
C ALA A 317 2.36 -33.89 -1.86
N SER A 318 1.27 -34.26 -2.53
CA SER A 318 1.37 -34.76 -3.89
C SER A 318 1.56 -33.63 -4.90
N LEU A 319 2.35 -33.87 -5.96
CA LEU A 319 2.48 -32.97 -7.10
C LEU A 319 1.10 -32.62 -7.71
N SER A 320 0.16 -33.57 -7.70
CA SER A 320 -1.22 -33.34 -8.14
C SER A 320 -1.95 -32.30 -7.30
N ASP A 321 -1.76 -32.26 -5.98
CA ASP A 321 -2.41 -31.29 -5.10
C ASP A 321 -1.86 -29.87 -5.31
N PHE A 322 -0.54 -29.76 -5.51
CA PHE A 322 0.08 -28.47 -5.83
C PHE A 322 -0.37 -27.94 -7.19
N ILE A 323 -0.40 -28.80 -8.22
CA ILE A 323 -0.91 -28.39 -9.53
C ILE A 323 -2.40 -28.03 -9.45
N ALA A 324 -3.20 -28.76 -8.67
CA ALA A 324 -4.61 -28.42 -8.44
C ALA A 324 -4.76 -27.05 -7.77
N PHE A 325 -3.96 -26.75 -6.75
CA PHE A 325 -3.90 -25.44 -6.11
C PHE A 325 -3.58 -24.33 -7.13
N LEU A 326 -2.54 -24.50 -7.95
CA LEU A 326 -2.21 -23.54 -9.01
C LEU A 326 -3.35 -23.39 -10.02
N CYS A 327 -4.02 -24.48 -10.38
CA CYS A 327 -5.15 -24.47 -11.32
C CYS A 327 -6.40 -23.79 -10.75
N ASP A 328 -6.66 -23.93 -9.45
CA ASP A 328 -7.75 -23.26 -8.76
C ASP A 328 -7.45 -21.76 -8.61
N MET A 329 -6.21 -21.42 -8.28
CA MET A 329 -5.73 -20.03 -8.23
C MET A 329 -5.81 -19.34 -9.60
N ILE A 330 -5.41 -20.03 -10.67
CA ILE A 330 -5.58 -19.57 -12.07
C ILE A 330 -7.08 -19.49 -12.46
N GLY A 331 -7.92 -20.34 -11.88
CA GLY A 331 -9.36 -20.35 -12.12
C GLY A 331 -10.11 -19.20 -11.46
N ASP A 332 -9.55 -18.63 -10.39
CA ASP A 332 -10.14 -17.51 -9.66
C ASP A 332 -9.83 -16.17 -10.38
N PRO A 333 -10.87 -15.43 -10.83
CA PRO A 333 -10.70 -14.14 -11.48
C PRO A 333 -9.88 -13.14 -10.68
N LYS A 334 -9.90 -13.24 -9.34
CA LYS A 334 -9.18 -12.36 -8.44
C LYS A 334 -7.67 -12.32 -8.70
N TYR A 335 -7.07 -13.44 -9.12
CA TYR A 335 -5.62 -13.55 -9.28
C TYR A 335 -5.14 -13.47 -10.72
N SER A 336 -6.05 -13.31 -11.69
CA SER A 336 -5.72 -13.41 -13.12
C SER A 336 -4.66 -12.39 -13.56
N ASP A 337 -4.77 -11.14 -13.09
CA ASP A 337 -3.84 -10.06 -13.45
C ASP A 337 -2.49 -10.23 -12.74
N ASN A 338 -2.47 -10.58 -11.45
CA ASN A 338 -1.24 -10.83 -10.71
C ASN A 338 -0.46 -12.04 -11.26
N VAL A 339 -1.15 -13.13 -11.60
CA VAL A 339 -0.52 -14.30 -12.25
C VAL A 339 0.03 -13.92 -13.63
N ALA A 340 -0.72 -13.12 -14.39
CA ALA A 340 -0.26 -12.65 -15.69
C ALA A 340 0.98 -11.77 -15.58
N TYR A 341 1.02 -10.88 -14.59
CA TYR A 341 2.13 -10.00 -14.26
C TYR A 341 3.37 -10.81 -13.85
N LEU A 342 3.24 -11.75 -12.91
CA LEU A 342 4.35 -12.61 -12.47
C LEU A 342 4.96 -13.38 -13.64
N LEU A 343 4.13 -13.97 -14.51
CA LEU A 343 4.62 -14.65 -15.71
C LEU A 343 5.33 -13.69 -16.67
N ALA A 344 4.79 -12.49 -16.88
CA ALA A 344 5.40 -11.48 -17.73
C ALA A 344 6.75 -11.02 -17.17
N TYR A 345 6.82 -10.79 -15.86
CA TYR A 345 8.03 -10.43 -15.14
C TYR A 345 9.10 -11.50 -15.28
N CYS A 346 8.78 -12.77 -14.97
CA CYS A 346 9.69 -13.90 -15.13
C CYS A 346 10.22 -14.03 -16.57
N ILE A 347 9.38 -13.80 -17.58
CA ILE A 347 9.78 -13.80 -18.99
C ILE A 347 10.76 -12.67 -19.30
N LEU A 348 10.48 -11.44 -18.84
CA LEU A 348 11.30 -10.28 -19.12
C LEU A 348 12.64 -10.34 -18.38
N TYR A 349 12.62 -10.78 -17.12
CA TYR A 349 13.82 -10.92 -16.31
C TYR A 349 14.71 -12.04 -16.83
N SER A 350 14.16 -13.22 -17.16
CA SER A 350 14.97 -14.35 -17.67
C SER A 350 15.63 -14.07 -19.03
N ARG A 351 15.05 -13.19 -19.85
CA ARG A 351 15.70 -12.69 -21.08
C ARG A 351 16.95 -11.86 -20.80
N LYS A 352 16.97 -11.13 -19.69
CA LYS A 352 18.08 -10.26 -19.28
C LYS A 352 19.08 -11.00 -18.38
N ASN A 353 18.63 -11.99 -17.60
CA ASN A 353 19.43 -12.85 -16.75
C ASN A 353 19.14 -14.34 -17.05
N PRO A 354 19.84 -14.94 -18.03
CA PRO A 354 19.54 -16.30 -18.50
C PRO A 354 19.86 -17.39 -17.47
N ASN A 355 20.65 -17.08 -16.43
CA ASN A 355 21.05 -18.04 -15.42
C ASN A 355 19.96 -18.27 -14.35
N LEU A 356 18.91 -17.45 -14.31
CA LEU A 356 17.85 -17.53 -13.29
C LEU A 356 17.24 -18.93 -13.17
N LEU A 357 16.85 -19.53 -14.31
CA LEU A 357 16.24 -20.86 -14.31
C LEU A 357 17.24 -21.95 -13.90
N GLU A 358 18.51 -21.80 -14.26
CA GLU A 358 19.57 -22.74 -13.85
C GLU A 358 19.84 -22.62 -12.33
N SER A 359 19.84 -21.41 -11.77
CA SER A 359 19.93 -21.19 -10.32
C SER A 359 18.77 -21.85 -9.58
N PHE A 360 17.52 -21.64 -10.02
CA PHE A 360 16.37 -22.34 -9.43
C PHE A 360 16.49 -23.86 -9.53
N ARG A 361 16.96 -24.39 -10.67
CA ARG A 361 17.21 -25.84 -10.83
C ARG A 361 18.31 -26.33 -9.88
N SER A 362 19.41 -25.58 -9.72
CA SER A 362 20.52 -25.90 -8.82
C SER A 362 20.02 -26.01 -7.38
N ILE A 363 19.31 -24.98 -6.92
CA ILE A 363 18.71 -24.88 -5.59
C ILE A 363 17.78 -26.08 -5.34
N MET A 364 16.79 -26.30 -6.21
CA MET A 364 15.83 -27.40 -6.04
C MET A 364 16.48 -28.78 -6.10
N THR A 365 17.56 -28.94 -6.86
CA THR A 365 18.34 -30.19 -6.91
C THR A 365 19.11 -30.40 -5.60
N ALA A 366 19.74 -29.36 -5.06
CA ALA A 366 20.47 -29.42 -3.79
C ALA A 366 19.56 -29.89 -2.63
N PHE A 367 18.29 -29.51 -2.69
CA PHE A 367 17.28 -29.84 -1.68
C PHE A 367 16.45 -31.11 -1.96
N ASN A 368 16.83 -31.90 -2.98
CA ASN A 368 16.10 -33.10 -3.40
C ASN A 368 14.61 -32.84 -3.73
N ALA A 369 14.27 -31.63 -4.17
CA ALA A 369 12.92 -31.21 -4.53
C ALA A 369 12.60 -31.52 -6.00
N LEU A 370 12.78 -32.79 -6.41
CA LEU A 370 12.71 -33.22 -7.80
C LEU A 370 11.34 -33.01 -8.45
N ASP A 371 10.26 -32.97 -7.67
CA ASP A 371 8.92 -32.67 -8.19
C ASP A 371 8.73 -31.19 -8.53
N ILE A 372 9.42 -30.27 -7.84
CA ILE A 372 9.43 -28.83 -8.18
C ILE A 372 10.18 -28.59 -9.49
N LEU A 373 11.23 -29.39 -9.78
CA LEU A 373 11.94 -29.31 -11.07
C LEU A 373 11.02 -29.53 -12.26
N LYS A 374 10.00 -30.40 -12.15
CA LYS A 374 9.01 -30.62 -13.22
C LYS A 374 8.14 -29.38 -13.47
N VAL A 375 7.89 -28.58 -12.43
CA VAL A 375 7.18 -27.29 -12.53
C VAL A 375 8.06 -26.26 -13.21
N ILE A 376 9.35 -26.18 -12.83
CA ILE A 376 10.32 -25.31 -13.49
C ILE A 376 10.47 -25.68 -14.97
N ASP A 377 10.56 -26.96 -15.31
CA ASP A 377 10.58 -27.46 -16.69
C ASP A 377 9.32 -27.06 -17.48
N MET A 378 8.16 -27.10 -16.84
CA MET A 378 6.91 -26.65 -17.45
C MET A 378 6.93 -25.15 -17.75
N VAL A 379 7.41 -24.34 -16.81
CA VAL A 379 7.54 -22.88 -16.97
C VAL A 379 8.56 -22.56 -18.06
N ASP A 380 9.72 -23.22 -18.05
CA ASP A 380 10.74 -23.08 -19.10
C ASP A 380 10.18 -23.43 -20.48
N ASP A 381 9.48 -24.57 -20.61
CA ASP A 381 8.80 -24.96 -21.86
C ASP A 381 7.79 -23.88 -22.33
N LEU A 382 7.05 -23.27 -21.40
CA LEU A 382 6.09 -22.20 -21.70
C LEU A 382 6.80 -20.93 -22.18
N ILE A 383 7.85 -20.49 -21.50
CA ILE A 383 8.63 -19.29 -21.82
C ILE A 383 9.39 -19.45 -23.14
N SER A 384 9.95 -20.64 -23.37
CA SER A 384 10.88 -20.94 -24.46
C SER A 384 10.21 -21.36 -25.77
N SER A 385 8.93 -21.78 -25.75
CA SER A 385 8.33 -22.36 -26.96
C SER A 385 7.94 -21.32 -28.03
N ARG A 386 8.60 -21.40 -29.19
CA ARG A 386 8.15 -20.77 -30.46
C ARG A 386 6.70 -21.11 -30.82
N LYS A 387 6.20 -22.27 -30.35
CA LYS A 387 4.81 -22.71 -30.56
C LYS A 387 3.81 -21.95 -29.70
N LEU A 388 4.12 -21.64 -28.44
CA LEU A 388 3.28 -20.76 -27.62
C LEU A 388 3.33 -19.34 -28.18
N ASN A 389 4.48 -18.82 -28.62
CA ASN A 389 4.56 -17.53 -29.33
C ASN A 389 3.71 -17.50 -30.62
N ALA A 390 3.63 -18.61 -31.36
CA ALA A 390 2.76 -18.74 -32.53
C ALA A 390 1.26 -18.88 -32.16
N LEU A 391 0.95 -19.55 -31.04
CA LEU A 391 -0.40 -19.70 -30.49
C LEU A 391 -0.92 -18.36 -29.92
N LEU A 392 -0.05 -17.65 -29.21
CA LEU A 392 -0.23 -16.29 -28.71
C LEU A 392 -0.39 -15.31 -29.87
N GLY A 393 0.36 -15.48 -30.97
CA GLY A 393 0.20 -14.72 -32.21
C GLY A 393 -1.20 -14.77 -32.86
N LEU A 394 -2.05 -15.72 -32.47
CA LEU A 394 -3.41 -15.93 -32.99
C LEU A 394 -4.53 -15.41 -32.05
N THR A 395 -4.21 -14.75 -30.94
CA THR A 395 -5.15 -14.53 -29.81
C THR A 395 -6.31 -13.58 -30.07
N ASP A 396 -6.19 -12.59 -30.97
CA ASP A 396 -7.32 -11.68 -31.24
C ASP A 396 -8.48 -12.41 -31.96
N PHE A 397 -8.20 -13.53 -32.63
CA PHE A 397 -9.20 -14.32 -33.35
C PHE A 397 -9.74 -15.50 -32.52
N LEU A 398 -8.90 -16.13 -31.68
CA LEU A 398 -9.22 -17.37 -30.97
C LEU A 398 -9.96 -17.16 -29.64
N VAL A 399 -9.74 -16.04 -28.94
CA VAL A 399 -10.43 -15.75 -27.67
C VAL A 399 -11.93 -15.52 -27.88
N VAL A 400 -12.32 -14.99 -29.05
CA VAL A 400 -13.73 -14.78 -29.43
C VAL A 400 -14.42 -16.07 -29.90
N HIS A 401 -13.66 -17.09 -30.35
CA HIS A 401 -14.19 -18.31 -30.97
C HIS A 401 -13.57 -19.59 -30.40
N VAL A 402 -13.69 -19.81 -29.09
CA VAL A 402 -13.20 -21.04 -28.44
C VAL A 402 -13.84 -22.27 -29.08
N ASN A 403 -13.07 -23.02 -29.88
CA ASN A 403 -13.53 -24.24 -30.52
C ASN A 403 -13.19 -25.45 -29.63
N ARG A 404 -14.16 -26.37 -29.42
CA ARG A 404 -14.01 -27.62 -28.64
C ARG A 404 -12.72 -28.44 -28.90
N PRO A 405 -12.13 -28.48 -30.12
CA PRO A 405 -10.91 -29.24 -30.39
C PRO A 405 -9.65 -28.72 -29.69
N ILE A 406 -9.51 -27.39 -29.52
CA ILE A 406 -8.33 -26.77 -28.91
C ILE A 406 -8.34 -27.03 -27.40
N THR A 407 -9.49 -26.78 -26.75
CA THR A 407 -9.71 -27.10 -25.33
C THR A 407 -9.43 -28.57 -25.03
N LYS A 408 -9.89 -29.49 -25.89
CA LYS A 408 -9.61 -30.93 -25.76
C LYS A 408 -8.13 -31.27 -25.92
N SER A 409 -7.41 -30.56 -26.78
CA SER A 409 -5.98 -30.78 -27.03
C SER A 409 -5.12 -30.31 -25.86
N ILE A 410 -5.40 -29.13 -25.30
CA ILE A 410 -4.73 -28.61 -24.10
C ILE A 410 -5.01 -29.54 -22.91
N ARG A 411 -6.28 -29.90 -22.67
CA ARG A 411 -6.68 -30.83 -21.62
C ARG A 411 -5.95 -32.18 -21.73
N ASN A 412 -5.89 -32.75 -22.93
CA ASN A 412 -5.21 -34.02 -23.17
C ASN A 412 -3.69 -33.92 -22.99
N PHE A 413 -3.08 -32.79 -23.38
CA PHE A 413 -1.65 -32.56 -23.16
C PHE A 413 -1.32 -32.51 -21.67
N VAL A 414 -2.05 -31.69 -20.91
CA VAL A 414 -1.86 -31.55 -19.45
C VAL A 414 -2.12 -32.88 -18.74
N LYS A 415 -3.22 -33.56 -19.07
CA LYS A 415 -3.54 -34.88 -18.53
C LYS A 415 -2.47 -35.93 -18.86
N LYS A 416 -1.93 -35.93 -20.07
CA LYS A 416 -0.91 -36.91 -20.48
C LYS A 416 0.46 -36.64 -19.84
N LYS A 417 0.85 -35.37 -19.70
CA LYS A 417 2.18 -34.98 -19.21
C LYS A 417 2.25 -34.85 -17.69
N TYR A 418 1.16 -34.46 -17.04
CA TYR A 418 1.12 -34.11 -15.61
C TYR A 418 0.02 -34.83 -14.82
N ASP A 419 -0.78 -35.70 -15.44
CA ASP A 419 -1.90 -36.45 -14.81
C ASP A 419 -2.99 -35.57 -14.16
N VAL A 420 -3.15 -34.33 -14.63
CA VAL A 420 -4.18 -33.39 -14.15
C VAL A 420 -5.27 -33.19 -15.20
N ASP A 421 -6.53 -33.31 -14.77
CA ASP A 421 -7.70 -33.18 -15.66
C ASP A 421 -8.38 -31.81 -15.52
N LEU A 422 -8.02 -30.87 -16.40
CA LEU A 422 -8.51 -29.48 -16.35
C LEU A 422 -10.00 -29.36 -16.73
N LYS A 423 -10.74 -28.53 -15.97
CA LYS A 423 -12.11 -28.11 -16.30
C LYS A 423 -12.09 -27.16 -17.51
N PRO A 424 -13.15 -27.14 -18.34
CA PRO A 424 -13.25 -26.22 -19.48
C PRO A 424 -13.07 -24.74 -19.11
N GLU A 425 -13.61 -24.33 -17.96
CA GLU A 425 -13.50 -22.98 -17.40
C GLU A 425 -12.04 -22.61 -17.07
N GLN A 426 -11.29 -23.53 -16.46
CA GLN A 426 -9.86 -23.35 -16.16
C GLN A 426 -9.04 -23.16 -17.45
N ILE A 427 -9.36 -23.91 -18.51
CA ILE A 427 -8.68 -23.76 -19.81
C ILE A 427 -8.99 -22.40 -20.45
N GLY A 428 -10.24 -21.92 -20.34
CA GLY A 428 -10.61 -20.57 -20.78
C GLY A 428 -9.80 -19.49 -20.06
N ARG A 429 -9.63 -19.62 -18.74
CA ARG A 429 -8.84 -18.67 -17.94
C ARG A 429 -7.35 -18.74 -18.22
N ILE A 430 -6.77 -19.93 -18.40
CA ILE A 430 -5.37 -20.09 -18.84
C ILE A 430 -5.12 -19.30 -20.15
N LEU A 431 -6.04 -19.37 -21.11
CA LEU A 431 -5.93 -18.63 -22.37
C LEU A 431 -6.04 -17.11 -22.17
N GLN A 432 -6.89 -16.66 -21.25
CA GLN A 432 -6.99 -15.25 -20.89
C GLN A 432 -5.72 -14.74 -20.21
N ILE A 433 -5.22 -15.44 -19.18
CA ILE A 433 -3.96 -15.11 -18.51
C ILE A 433 -2.82 -15.06 -19.53
N ALA A 434 -2.73 -16.04 -20.44
CA ALA A 434 -1.72 -16.02 -21.49
C ALA A 434 -1.83 -14.79 -22.41
N THR A 435 -3.04 -14.30 -22.67
CA THR A 435 -3.27 -13.06 -23.44
C THR A 435 -2.82 -11.83 -22.65
N LEU A 436 -3.18 -11.72 -21.37
CA LEU A 436 -2.77 -10.65 -20.47
C LEU A 436 -1.24 -10.62 -20.29
N THR A 437 -0.62 -11.77 -20.02
CA THR A 437 0.84 -11.92 -19.95
C THR A 437 1.50 -11.40 -21.22
N ARG A 438 0.95 -11.71 -22.40
CA ARG A 438 1.51 -11.21 -23.67
C ARG A 438 1.40 -9.69 -23.79
N GLN A 439 0.26 -9.10 -23.41
CA GLN A 439 0.08 -7.66 -23.40
C GLN A 439 1.12 -7.01 -22.48
N MET A 440 1.23 -7.52 -21.25
CA MET A 440 2.20 -7.06 -20.25
C MET A 440 3.65 -7.24 -20.70
N VAL A 441 4.05 -8.35 -21.32
CA VAL A 441 5.41 -8.53 -21.85
C VAL A 441 5.80 -7.44 -22.88
N ASN A 442 4.83 -6.83 -23.57
CA ASN A 442 5.09 -5.77 -24.54
C ASN A 442 5.07 -4.35 -23.93
N SER A 443 4.46 -4.17 -22.77
CA SER A 443 4.23 -2.85 -22.15
C SER A 443 4.93 -2.65 -20.80
N LEU A 444 5.26 -3.73 -20.10
CA LEU A 444 5.84 -3.70 -18.76
C LEU A 444 7.32 -3.35 -18.84
N GLU A 445 7.69 -2.27 -18.18
CA GLU A 445 9.08 -1.96 -17.88
C GLU A 445 9.45 -2.59 -16.54
N ILE A 446 10.55 -3.35 -16.51
CA ILE A 446 11.05 -3.98 -15.28
C ILE A 446 12.32 -3.28 -14.81
N ASN A 447 12.37 -2.98 -13.52
CA ASN A 447 13.64 -2.72 -12.85
C ASN A 447 14.44 -4.02 -12.84
N MET A 448 15.76 -3.92 -13.03
CA MET A 448 16.69 -5.04 -12.95
C MET A 448 17.59 -4.97 -11.72
N ASP A 449 17.56 -3.84 -11.02
CA ASP A 449 18.31 -3.64 -9.80
C ASP A 449 17.50 -4.15 -8.61
N GLY A 450 17.92 -5.33 -8.14
CA GLY A 450 17.48 -5.91 -6.88
C GLY A 450 18.59 -5.98 -5.85
N SER A 451 19.62 -5.14 -5.95
CA SER A 451 20.65 -5.05 -4.90
C SER A 451 20.06 -4.47 -3.61
N ASP A 452 20.54 -4.91 -2.46
CA ASP A 452 20.20 -4.31 -1.17
C ASP A 452 20.47 -2.80 -1.20
N ILE A 453 19.52 -1.99 -0.71
CA ILE A 453 19.75 -0.55 -0.53
C ILE A 453 20.77 -0.38 0.60
N THR A 454 22.00 -0.06 0.24
CA THR A 454 23.02 0.28 1.24
C THR A 454 22.86 1.74 1.66
N ILE A 455 23.06 2.01 2.94
CA ILE A 455 22.92 3.36 3.51
C ILE A 455 24.05 4.29 3.05
N GLU A 456 25.16 3.70 2.57
CA GLU A 456 26.31 4.42 2.00
C GLU A 456 26.03 4.94 0.59
N ASP A 457 25.12 4.31 -0.18
CA ASP A 457 24.64 4.80 -1.48
C ASP A 457 23.61 5.94 -1.36
N ALA A 458 23.23 6.26 -0.13
CA ALA A 458 22.16 7.19 0.18
C ALA A 458 22.74 8.53 0.67
N VAL A 459 23.76 9.06 -0.02
CA VAL A 459 24.27 10.43 0.18
C VAL A 459 23.32 11.42 -0.48
N LEU A 460 22.25 11.77 0.24
CA LEU A 460 21.58 13.05 0.03
C LEU A 460 22.34 14.07 0.87
N THR A 461 22.76 15.18 0.25
CA THR A 461 23.55 16.22 0.92
C THR A 461 22.73 16.88 2.02
N GLU A 462 23.39 17.48 3.02
CA GLU A 462 22.72 18.24 4.10
C GLU A 462 21.75 19.33 3.59
N ASP A 463 21.83 19.70 2.30
CA ASP A 463 20.90 20.62 1.64
C ASP A 463 19.53 20.00 1.30
N GLU A 464 19.44 18.67 1.18
CA GLU A 464 18.20 17.93 0.88
C GLU A 464 17.51 17.39 2.14
N LEU A 465 18.16 17.52 3.31
CA LEU A 465 17.66 17.11 4.63
C LEU A 465 16.90 18.23 5.38
N LYS A 466 16.08 18.99 4.67
CA LYS A 466 14.93 19.63 5.32
C LYS A 466 13.77 18.65 5.23
N GLU A 467 13.01 18.46 6.32
CA GLU A 467 11.59 18.11 6.19
C GLU A 467 11.01 18.90 5.00
N PHE A 468 10.05 18.38 4.24
CA PHE A 468 9.28 19.24 3.33
C PHE A 468 8.38 20.18 4.16
N VAL A 469 8.99 20.97 5.02
CA VAL A 469 8.53 22.30 5.39
C VAL A 469 8.61 23.05 4.07
N LEU A 470 7.43 23.27 3.47
CA LEU A 470 7.26 24.25 2.41
C LEU A 470 8.16 25.44 2.73
N PRO A 471 9.04 25.88 1.81
CA PRO A 471 9.89 27.03 2.08
C PRO A 471 9.01 28.14 2.65
N GLY A 472 9.25 28.56 3.90
CA GLY A 472 8.68 29.82 4.35
C GLY A 472 9.11 30.86 3.33
N ASN A 473 8.14 31.53 2.68
CA ASN A 473 8.28 32.43 1.52
C ASN A 473 8.07 31.83 0.11
N LEU A 474 7.15 30.87 -0.11
CA LEU A 474 6.72 30.57 -1.48
C LEU A 474 5.95 31.75 -2.10
N ASN A 475 6.17 31.99 -3.39
CA ASN A 475 5.37 32.87 -4.22
C ASN A 475 4.16 32.10 -4.76
N ILE A 476 2.97 32.35 -4.20
CA ILE A 476 1.76 31.58 -4.51
C ILE A 476 0.73 32.47 -5.18
N VAL A 477 0.21 32.03 -6.34
CA VAL A 477 -1.04 32.58 -6.87
C VAL A 477 -2.21 31.78 -6.31
N VAL A 478 -3.10 32.41 -5.57
CA VAL A 478 -4.42 31.83 -5.27
C VAL A 478 -5.36 32.27 -6.37
N LEU A 479 -5.77 31.32 -7.22
CA LEU A 479 -6.57 31.60 -8.40
C LEU A 479 -8.06 31.37 -8.13
N ALA A 480 -8.84 32.44 -8.18
CA ALA A 480 -10.26 32.44 -7.80
C ALA A 480 -11.15 33.15 -8.84
N GLY A 481 -12.44 33.27 -8.55
CA GLY A 481 -13.43 33.91 -9.40
C GLY A 481 -13.81 33.07 -10.62
N GLY A 482 -13.31 33.44 -11.79
CA GLY A 482 -13.66 32.77 -13.05
C GLY A 482 -15.04 33.14 -13.60
N LEU A 483 -15.45 32.50 -14.69
CA LEU A 483 -16.75 32.72 -15.34
C LEU A 483 -17.69 31.53 -15.10
N SER A 484 -18.11 31.35 -13.85
CA SER A 484 -19.02 30.26 -13.44
C SER A 484 -20.14 30.77 -12.54
N ASN A 485 -21.24 30.00 -12.44
CA ASN A 485 -22.32 30.27 -11.49
C ASN A 485 -21.84 30.20 -10.01
N GLU A 486 -20.63 29.70 -9.79
CA GLU A 486 -19.98 29.54 -8.49
C GLU A 486 -18.91 30.60 -8.22
N ARG A 487 -18.78 31.61 -9.10
CA ARG A 487 -17.76 32.66 -9.00
C ARG A 487 -17.69 33.32 -7.62
N ASN A 488 -18.83 33.65 -7.01
CA ASN A 488 -18.86 34.27 -5.68
C ASN A 488 -18.35 33.33 -4.59
N LEU A 489 -18.62 32.03 -4.71
CA LEU A 489 -18.10 31.01 -3.80
C LEU A 489 -16.60 30.82 -3.98
N SER A 490 -16.14 30.82 -5.24
CA SER A 490 -14.73 30.75 -5.58
C SER A 490 -13.95 31.94 -5.00
N LEU A 491 -14.50 33.16 -5.07
CA LEU A 491 -13.90 34.33 -4.44
C LEU A 491 -13.79 34.18 -2.92
N LYS A 492 -14.82 33.65 -2.24
CA LYS A 492 -14.77 33.39 -0.79
C LYS A 492 -13.70 32.36 -0.42
N THR A 493 -13.63 31.25 -1.15
CA THR A 493 -12.56 30.26 -1.00
C THR A 493 -11.19 30.90 -1.22
N GLY A 494 -11.04 31.67 -2.29
CA GLY A 494 -9.79 32.35 -2.63
C GLY A 494 -9.31 33.30 -1.54
N VAL A 495 -10.19 34.15 -1.00
CA VAL A 495 -9.85 35.05 0.12
C VAL A 495 -9.40 34.24 1.33
N THR A 496 -10.17 33.25 1.72
CA THR A 496 -9.89 32.44 2.92
C THR A 496 -8.55 31.71 2.80
N VAL A 497 -8.31 31.04 1.67
CA VAL A 497 -7.06 30.33 1.42
C VAL A 497 -5.90 31.32 1.36
N ALA A 498 -6.05 32.46 0.68
CA ALA A 498 -4.98 33.46 0.59
C ALA A 498 -4.56 33.98 1.97
N ASP A 499 -5.51 34.24 2.87
CA ASP A 499 -5.22 34.71 4.22
C ASP A 499 -4.53 33.63 5.07
N ILE A 500 -4.97 32.38 4.97
CA ILE A 500 -4.31 31.24 5.63
C ILE A 500 -2.86 31.09 5.15
N LEU A 501 -2.64 31.12 3.85
CA LEU A 501 -1.32 30.96 3.25
C LEU A 501 -0.37 32.12 3.58
N ARG A 502 -0.88 33.35 3.66
CA ARG A 502 -0.12 34.52 4.15
C ARG A 502 0.27 34.37 5.62
N ASN A 503 -0.66 33.92 6.47
CA ASN A 503 -0.40 33.68 7.88
C ASN A 503 0.63 32.55 8.10
N ARG A 504 0.78 31.65 7.13
CA ARG A 504 1.83 30.61 7.08
C ARG A 504 3.17 31.13 6.53
N GLY A 505 3.30 32.42 6.21
CA GLY A 505 4.54 33.07 5.79
C GLY A 505 4.81 33.06 4.29
N ASN A 506 3.81 32.83 3.44
CA ASN A 506 3.96 32.84 1.98
C ASN A 506 3.66 34.21 1.35
N ASN A 507 4.27 34.51 0.21
CA ASN A 507 3.95 35.69 -0.61
C ASN A 507 2.77 35.36 -1.53
N VAL A 508 1.57 35.87 -1.22
CA VAL A 508 0.35 35.43 -1.90
C VAL A 508 -0.30 36.54 -2.72
N ILE A 509 -0.47 36.29 -4.02
CA ILE A 509 -1.32 37.08 -4.92
C ILE A 509 -2.65 36.35 -5.10
N LEU A 510 -3.76 36.97 -4.65
CA LEU A 510 -5.10 36.51 -4.97
C LEU A 510 -5.46 37.08 -6.34
N LEU A 511 -5.83 36.22 -7.29
CA LEU A 511 -6.04 36.62 -8.69
C LEU A 511 -7.35 36.07 -9.24
N ASP A 512 -8.08 36.90 -9.98
CA ASP A 512 -9.27 36.45 -10.70
C ASP A 512 -8.91 35.85 -12.05
N SER A 513 -9.22 34.57 -12.26
CA SER A 513 -8.86 33.88 -13.50
C SER A 513 -9.48 34.48 -14.76
N PHE A 514 -10.67 35.08 -14.67
CA PHE A 514 -11.39 35.63 -15.83
C PHE A 514 -11.23 37.15 -15.98
N MET A 515 -11.24 37.90 -14.87
CA MET A 515 -11.07 39.36 -14.90
C MET A 515 -9.61 39.78 -15.09
N GLY A 516 -8.67 38.99 -14.57
CA GLY A 516 -7.24 39.30 -14.61
C GLY A 516 -6.82 40.51 -13.78
N TYR A 517 -5.64 41.02 -14.07
CA TYR A 517 -5.04 42.18 -13.40
C TYR A 517 -4.69 43.28 -14.42
N SER A 518 -5.10 44.51 -14.11
CA SER A 518 -4.95 45.76 -14.89
C SER A 518 -5.52 45.76 -16.32
N GLU A 519 -5.73 46.96 -16.88
CA GLU A 519 -6.53 47.20 -18.09
C GLU A 519 -5.72 47.19 -19.39
N ASN A 520 -4.39 47.18 -19.30
CA ASN A 520 -3.47 47.19 -20.43
C ASN A 520 -2.36 46.15 -20.21
N GLU A 521 -1.67 45.77 -21.29
CA GLU A 521 -0.33 45.17 -21.24
C GLU A 521 0.69 46.18 -20.68
N GLU A 522 0.44 46.75 -19.49
CA GLU A 522 1.51 47.36 -18.73
C GLU A 522 2.58 46.29 -18.54
N LEU A 523 3.82 46.62 -18.89
CA LEU A 523 4.97 45.78 -18.60
C LEU A 523 4.97 45.52 -17.09
N LEU A 524 4.52 44.33 -16.71
CA LEU A 524 4.66 43.86 -15.33
C LEU A 524 6.16 43.85 -14.99
N PRO A 525 6.52 44.20 -13.75
CA PRO A 525 7.90 44.02 -13.31
C PRO A 525 8.29 42.55 -13.40
N ASP A 526 9.61 42.30 -13.46
CA ASP A 526 10.17 40.95 -13.54
C ASP A 526 9.81 40.08 -12.33
N ASN A 527 9.47 40.69 -11.19
CA ASN A 527 9.00 40.01 -9.99
C ASN A 527 7.83 40.74 -9.31
N VAL A 528 6.59 40.31 -9.59
CA VAL A 528 5.37 40.89 -9.02
C VAL A 528 5.20 40.57 -7.52
N PHE A 529 5.85 39.51 -7.01
CA PHE A 529 5.67 39.07 -5.63
C PHE A 529 6.37 39.97 -4.59
N GLU A 530 7.37 40.76 -5.00
CA GLU A 530 7.99 41.79 -4.14
C GLU A 530 6.98 42.84 -3.65
N ASN A 531 5.87 43.02 -4.38
CA ASN A 531 4.79 43.93 -4.01
C ASN A 531 3.43 43.25 -4.20
N ALA A 532 3.31 42.00 -3.72
CA ALA A 532 2.12 41.16 -3.90
C ALA A 532 0.81 41.88 -3.49
N GLU A 533 0.83 42.71 -2.44
CA GLU A 533 -0.33 43.51 -2.00
C GLU A 533 -0.89 44.42 -3.10
N LYS A 534 -0.03 44.98 -3.97
CA LYS A 534 -0.45 45.82 -5.10
C LYS A 534 -1.14 45.00 -6.20
N TYR A 535 -0.69 43.77 -6.42
CA TYR A 535 -1.14 42.90 -7.51
C TYR A 535 -2.28 41.97 -7.12
N THR A 536 -2.66 41.98 -5.84
CA THR A 536 -3.74 41.18 -5.28
C THR A 536 -5.10 41.77 -5.60
N LEU A 537 -6.06 40.92 -5.91
CA LEU A 537 -7.47 41.30 -6.04
C LEU A 537 -7.98 41.79 -4.68
N ASN A 538 -8.67 42.94 -4.68
CA ASN A 538 -9.54 43.34 -3.59
C ASN A 538 -11.00 43.03 -3.98
N PRO A 539 -11.58 41.91 -3.50
CA PRO A 539 -12.91 41.49 -3.93
C PRO A 539 -14.04 42.34 -3.32
N GLY A 540 -13.77 43.17 -2.31
CA GLY A 540 -14.79 43.90 -1.56
C GLY A 540 -15.81 42.96 -0.89
N ASP A 541 -17.05 43.43 -0.73
CA ASP A 541 -18.16 42.60 -0.25
C ASP A 541 -18.60 41.62 -1.35
N ILE A 542 -18.45 40.32 -1.09
CA ILE A 542 -18.82 39.26 -2.04
C ILE A 542 -20.30 38.87 -1.82
N PRO A 543 -21.19 39.05 -2.80
CA PRO A 543 -22.61 38.72 -2.66
C PRO A 543 -22.86 37.22 -2.44
N ASN A 544 -23.95 36.88 -1.74
CA ASN A 544 -24.41 35.49 -1.57
C ASN A 544 -25.28 34.99 -2.74
N GLU A 545 -25.61 35.85 -3.71
CA GLU A 545 -26.47 35.52 -4.85
C GLU A 545 -25.68 34.85 -5.99
N ILE A 546 -26.39 34.12 -6.86
CA ILE A 546 -25.81 33.56 -8.09
C ILE A 546 -25.41 34.73 -9.02
N PRO A 547 -24.16 34.77 -9.51
CA PRO A 547 -23.66 35.87 -10.34
C PRO A 547 -24.33 35.91 -11.72
N ASP A 548 -24.65 37.12 -12.21
CA ASP A 548 -25.00 37.32 -13.62
C ASP A 548 -23.74 37.19 -14.50
N LEU A 549 -23.60 36.04 -15.17
CA LEU A 549 -22.45 35.75 -16.04
C LEU A 549 -22.36 36.69 -17.25
N TRP A 550 -23.50 37.15 -17.77
CA TRP A 550 -23.53 38.06 -18.92
C TRP A 550 -23.05 39.45 -18.51
N ALA A 551 -23.54 39.96 -17.39
CA ALA A 551 -23.04 41.20 -16.81
C ALA A 551 -21.54 41.08 -16.45
N THR A 552 -21.12 39.93 -15.93
CA THR A 552 -19.71 39.63 -15.61
C THR A 552 -18.83 39.68 -16.86
N ARG A 553 -19.23 39.03 -17.96
CA ARG A 553 -18.52 39.10 -19.23
C ARG A 553 -18.48 40.52 -19.80
N LYS A 554 -19.56 41.29 -19.67
CA LYS A 554 -19.60 42.72 -20.07
C LYS A 554 -18.69 43.62 -19.24
N ARG A 555 -18.45 43.29 -17.97
CA ARG A 555 -17.54 44.04 -17.09
C ARG A 555 -16.07 43.89 -17.49
N ARG A 556 -15.70 42.79 -18.15
CA ARG A 556 -14.33 42.56 -18.62
C ARG A 556 -13.96 43.51 -19.75
N LYS A 557 -13.07 44.48 -19.51
CA LYS A 557 -12.86 45.63 -20.42
C LYS A 557 -12.32 45.27 -21.80
N ASP A 558 -11.44 44.26 -21.91
CA ASP A 558 -10.85 43.83 -23.19
C ASP A 558 -11.86 43.14 -24.14
N GLN A 559 -13.02 42.72 -23.62
CA GLN A 559 -14.04 41.92 -24.32
C GLN A 559 -13.45 40.71 -25.07
N SER A 560 -12.33 40.16 -24.59
CA SER A 560 -11.61 39.07 -25.24
C SER A 560 -12.44 37.78 -25.24
N ASN A 561 -12.21 36.94 -26.25
CA ASN A 561 -12.76 35.58 -26.30
C ASN A 561 -11.94 34.59 -25.47
N ALA A 562 -10.73 34.96 -25.04
CA ALA A 562 -9.89 34.12 -24.20
C ALA A 562 -10.50 33.96 -22.80
N TYR A 563 -10.37 32.78 -22.20
CA TYR A 563 -10.82 32.55 -20.82
C TYR A 563 -10.01 33.38 -19.83
N PHE A 564 -8.68 33.23 -19.86
CA PHE A 564 -7.80 33.95 -18.94
C PHE A 564 -7.86 35.45 -19.16
N GLY A 565 -8.04 36.19 -18.05
CA GLY A 565 -8.01 37.65 -18.01
C GLY A 565 -6.64 38.22 -18.37
N PRO A 566 -6.54 39.53 -18.62
CA PRO A 566 -5.26 40.22 -18.78
C PRO A 566 -4.27 39.85 -17.67
N ASN A 567 -3.01 39.62 -18.06
CA ASN A 567 -1.89 39.32 -17.16
C ASN A 567 -1.99 38.05 -16.30
N VAL A 568 -3.07 37.25 -16.35
CA VAL A 568 -3.22 36.06 -15.49
C VAL A 568 -2.10 35.07 -15.68
N LEU A 569 -1.86 34.64 -16.93
CA LEU A 569 -0.81 33.66 -17.23
C LEU A 569 0.59 34.23 -17.01
N GLN A 570 0.77 35.55 -17.15
CA GLN A 570 2.06 36.20 -16.90
C GLN A 570 2.40 36.23 -15.40
N ILE A 571 1.41 36.53 -14.55
CA ILE A 571 1.56 36.50 -13.09
C ILE A 571 1.76 35.06 -12.61
N CYS A 572 1.00 34.10 -13.13
CA CYS A 572 1.14 32.68 -12.78
C CYS A 572 2.51 32.10 -13.17
N ARG A 573 3.16 32.62 -14.23
CA ARG A 573 4.53 32.20 -14.59
C ARG A 573 5.61 32.69 -13.62
N GLN A 574 5.30 33.66 -12.77
CA GLN A 574 6.23 34.18 -11.76
C GLN A 574 6.02 33.51 -10.38
N SER A 575 5.09 32.57 -10.25
CA SER A 575 4.81 31.86 -8.98
C SER A 575 5.50 30.52 -8.90
N ASP A 576 5.79 30.07 -7.68
CA ASP A 576 6.26 28.73 -7.38
C ASP A 576 5.12 27.70 -7.43
N LEU A 577 3.90 28.13 -7.11
CA LEU A 577 2.71 27.26 -7.08
C LEU A 577 1.42 28.08 -7.32
N ILE A 578 0.48 27.48 -8.06
CA ILE A 578 -0.87 28.02 -8.23
C ILE A 578 -1.85 27.23 -7.36
N PHE A 579 -2.37 27.85 -6.31
CA PHE A 579 -3.47 27.27 -5.55
C PHE A 579 -4.79 27.50 -6.29
N ILE A 580 -5.39 26.44 -6.83
CA ILE A 580 -6.67 26.53 -7.53
C ILE A 580 -7.81 26.63 -6.50
N ALA A 581 -8.43 27.80 -6.45
CA ALA A 581 -9.60 28.13 -5.64
C ALA A 581 -10.83 28.40 -6.52
N LEU A 582 -10.85 27.85 -7.74
CA LEU A 582 -11.95 27.96 -8.70
C LEU A 582 -13.06 26.97 -8.34
N HIS A 583 -14.31 27.33 -8.64
CA HIS A 583 -15.47 26.43 -8.48
C HIS A 583 -16.30 26.50 -9.75
N GLY A 584 -16.71 25.33 -10.23
CA GLY A 584 -17.51 25.14 -11.43
C GLY A 584 -16.80 25.43 -12.75
N ALA A 585 -17.41 24.91 -13.82
CA ALA A 585 -17.04 25.16 -15.21
C ALA A 585 -15.54 24.92 -15.47
N GLU A 586 -14.82 25.90 -16.03
CA GLU A 586 -13.41 25.83 -16.41
C GLU A 586 -12.45 25.48 -15.27
N GLY A 587 -12.84 25.69 -14.01
CA GLY A 587 -12.03 25.31 -12.85
C GLY A 587 -12.04 23.80 -12.55
N GLU A 588 -13.11 23.10 -12.91
CA GLU A 588 -13.33 21.69 -12.55
C GLU A 588 -13.30 20.73 -13.75
N ASN A 589 -13.48 21.24 -14.97
CA ASN A 589 -13.55 20.41 -16.17
C ASN A 589 -12.19 20.09 -16.82
N GLY A 590 -11.08 20.39 -16.13
CA GLY A 590 -9.73 20.09 -16.57
C GLY A 590 -9.12 21.10 -17.55
N LYS A 591 -9.86 22.10 -18.06
CA LYS A 591 -9.32 23.05 -19.05
C LYS A 591 -8.23 23.97 -18.47
N VAL A 592 -8.43 24.46 -17.25
CA VAL A 592 -7.43 25.32 -16.58
C VAL A 592 -6.19 24.51 -16.22
N GLN A 593 -6.38 23.29 -15.70
CA GLN A 593 -5.33 22.32 -15.40
C GLN A 593 -4.50 22.01 -16.65
N ALA A 594 -5.14 21.65 -17.77
CA ALA A 594 -4.45 21.40 -19.03
C ALA A 594 -3.67 22.62 -19.54
N ALA A 595 -4.20 23.83 -19.33
CA ALA A 595 -3.48 25.05 -19.69
C ALA A 595 -2.22 25.24 -18.84
N PHE A 596 -2.27 24.92 -17.55
CA PHE A 596 -1.11 24.97 -16.66
C PHE A 596 -0.09 23.88 -16.95
N ASP A 597 -0.55 22.66 -17.25
CA ASP A 597 0.32 21.56 -17.72
C ASP A 597 1.12 21.98 -18.96
N LEU A 598 0.44 22.55 -19.97
CA LEU A 598 1.09 23.04 -21.20
C LEU A 598 2.05 24.21 -20.98
N LEU A 599 1.90 24.93 -19.87
CA LEU A 599 2.75 26.06 -19.50
C LEU A 599 3.86 25.68 -18.52
N GLY A 600 3.91 24.42 -18.06
CA GLY A 600 4.86 23.95 -17.06
C GLY A 600 4.66 24.61 -15.69
N LEU A 601 3.41 24.94 -15.33
CA LEU A 601 3.07 25.58 -14.07
C LEU A 601 2.53 24.56 -13.08
N ASP A 602 3.07 24.57 -11.87
CA ASP A 602 2.60 23.71 -10.78
C ASP A 602 1.31 24.25 -10.18
N TYR A 603 0.34 23.37 -9.88
CA TYR A 603 -0.95 23.77 -9.32
C TYR A 603 -1.54 22.73 -8.36
N THR A 604 -2.44 23.19 -7.49
CA THR A 604 -3.12 22.31 -6.52
C THR A 604 -4.32 21.58 -7.08
N GLY A 605 -4.57 20.37 -6.54
CA GLY A 605 -5.73 19.53 -6.89
C GLY A 605 -5.42 18.43 -7.90
N CYS A 606 -6.45 18.03 -8.64
CA CYS A 606 -6.40 16.92 -9.60
C CYS A 606 -5.82 17.35 -10.95
N ASP A 607 -5.21 16.42 -11.69
CA ASP A 607 -4.75 16.68 -13.06
C ASP A 607 -5.93 16.94 -14.02
N TYR A 608 -5.61 17.32 -15.26
CA TYR A 608 -6.63 17.66 -16.26
C TYR A 608 -7.58 16.50 -16.59
N PHE A 609 -7.08 15.26 -16.65
CA PHE A 609 -7.86 14.11 -17.10
C PHE A 609 -8.82 13.65 -16.01
N SER A 610 -8.32 13.55 -14.78
CA SER A 610 -9.08 13.21 -13.58
C SER A 610 -10.15 14.27 -13.30
N SER A 611 -9.82 15.55 -13.47
CA SER A 611 -10.79 16.66 -13.38
C SER A 611 -11.87 16.55 -14.46
N ALA A 612 -11.49 16.34 -15.72
CA ALA A 612 -12.43 16.19 -16.83
C ALA A 612 -13.39 15.01 -16.64
N ILE A 613 -12.88 13.85 -16.20
CA ILE A 613 -13.70 12.67 -15.91
C ILE A 613 -14.64 12.93 -14.74
N SER A 614 -14.13 13.46 -13.62
CA SER A 614 -14.93 13.70 -12.41
C SER A 614 -16.08 14.68 -12.69
N SER A 615 -15.83 15.69 -13.54
CA SER A 615 -16.85 16.67 -13.94
C SER A 615 -17.96 16.11 -14.84
N ASN A 616 -17.71 14.96 -15.50
CA ASN A 616 -18.68 14.28 -16.35
C ASN A 616 -19.38 13.17 -15.57
N LYS A 617 -20.58 13.45 -15.05
CA LYS A 617 -21.31 12.53 -14.14
C LYS A 617 -21.53 11.14 -14.74
N GLY A 618 -21.86 11.06 -16.03
CA GLY A 618 -22.06 9.79 -16.72
C GLY A 618 -20.79 8.96 -16.82
N ALA A 619 -19.66 9.57 -17.22
CA ALA A 619 -18.37 8.89 -17.31
C ALA A 619 -17.84 8.49 -15.92
N ALA A 620 -17.91 9.42 -14.95
CA ALA A 620 -17.49 9.16 -13.57
C ALA A 620 -18.23 7.96 -12.97
N LYS A 621 -19.55 7.88 -13.16
CA LYS A 621 -20.36 6.76 -12.66
C LYS A 621 -20.02 5.42 -13.29
N GLN A 622 -19.75 5.40 -14.59
CA GLN A 622 -19.31 4.17 -15.26
C GLN A 622 -18.01 3.66 -14.65
N LEU A 623 -17.03 4.54 -14.44
CA LEU A 623 -15.75 4.17 -13.83
C LEU A 623 -15.89 3.75 -12.36
N MET A 624 -16.64 4.51 -11.56
CA MET A 624 -16.93 4.14 -10.17
C MET A 624 -17.61 2.75 -10.08
N SER A 625 -18.58 2.48 -10.95
CA SER A 625 -19.26 1.18 -11.01
C SER A 625 -18.32 0.03 -11.37
N THR A 626 -17.36 0.24 -12.27
CA THR A 626 -16.35 -0.80 -12.58
C THR A 626 -15.46 -1.18 -11.40
N MET A 627 -15.29 -0.27 -10.42
CA MET A 627 -14.57 -0.52 -9.17
C MET A 627 -15.47 -1.06 -8.05
N GLY A 628 -16.73 -1.39 -8.35
CA GLY A 628 -17.68 -1.92 -7.36
C GLY A 628 -18.30 -0.87 -6.45
N VAL A 629 -18.12 0.43 -6.72
CA VAL A 629 -18.81 1.50 -6.01
C VAL A 629 -20.27 1.53 -6.46
N PRO A 630 -21.25 1.36 -5.55
CA PRO A 630 -22.66 1.44 -5.92
C PRO A 630 -23.01 2.85 -6.44
N VAL A 631 -23.63 2.94 -7.60
CA VAL A 631 -24.13 4.19 -8.20
C VAL A 631 -25.57 3.97 -8.67
N PRO A 632 -26.41 5.03 -8.75
CA PRO A 632 -27.75 4.91 -9.31
C PRO A 632 -27.73 4.38 -10.75
N ASP A 633 -28.61 3.42 -11.06
CA ASP A 633 -28.83 2.97 -12.43
C ASP A 633 -29.30 4.13 -13.31
N GLY A 634 -28.78 4.20 -14.54
CA GLY A 634 -29.08 5.32 -15.42
C GLY A 634 -28.43 5.27 -16.80
N TYR A 635 -28.75 6.26 -17.62
CA TYR A 635 -28.23 6.42 -18.97
C TYR A 635 -28.13 7.90 -19.37
N THR A 636 -27.30 8.19 -20.37
CA THR A 636 -27.15 9.54 -20.93
C THR A 636 -27.85 9.68 -22.27
N ILE A 637 -28.38 10.88 -22.53
CA ILE A 637 -28.95 11.27 -23.82
C ILE A 637 -28.25 12.51 -24.35
N LYS A 638 -28.14 12.63 -25.68
CA LYS A 638 -27.51 13.76 -26.35
C LYS A 638 -28.55 14.67 -26.95
N LYS A 639 -28.27 15.98 -26.96
CA LYS A 639 -29.18 16.98 -27.52
C LYS A 639 -29.44 16.70 -29.00
N GLY A 640 -30.71 16.58 -29.36
CA GLY A 640 -31.13 16.25 -30.72
C GLY A 640 -31.36 14.76 -30.98
N SER A 641 -31.08 13.86 -30.03
CA SER A 641 -31.54 12.46 -30.10
C SER A 641 -33.04 12.35 -29.79
N SER A 642 -33.63 11.20 -30.13
CA SER A 642 -34.95 10.84 -29.56
C SER A 642 -34.86 10.80 -28.04
N ILE A 643 -35.94 11.19 -27.37
CA ILE A 643 -36.08 11.06 -25.91
C ILE A 643 -36.78 9.72 -25.65
N PRO A 644 -36.05 8.66 -25.25
CA PRO A 644 -36.66 7.36 -24.97
C PRO A 644 -37.47 7.44 -23.67
N ASP A 645 -38.49 6.60 -23.57
CA ASP A 645 -39.21 6.34 -22.32
C ASP A 645 -38.24 5.65 -21.34
N PRO A 646 -38.07 6.14 -20.10
CA PRO A 646 -37.14 5.54 -19.12
C PRO A 646 -37.36 4.05 -18.87
N THR A 647 -38.60 3.56 -19.01
CA THR A 647 -38.95 2.14 -18.84
C THR A 647 -38.27 1.23 -19.87
N GLN A 648 -37.89 1.75 -21.03
CA GLN A 648 -37.12 1.01 -22.05
C GLN A 648 -35.69 0.70 -21.61
N HIS A 649 -35.20 1.43 -20.61
CA HIS A 649 -33.88 1.28 -20.00
C HIS A 649 -33.97 0.64 -18.60
N GLY A 650 -35.13 0.09 -18.23
CA GLY A 650 -35.31 -0.59 -16.94
C GLY A 650 -35.54 0.35 -15.75
N LEU A 651 -35.74 1.65 -15.98
CA LEU A 651 -36.03 2.61 -14.90
C LEU A 651 -37.53 2.72 -14.63
N GLU A 652 -37.88 2.98 -13.37
CA GLU A 652 -39.25 3.28 -12.93
C GLU A 652 -39.38 4.73 -12.49
N PHE A 653 -40.60 5.29 -12.56
CA PHE A 653 -40.88 6.62 -12.04
C PHE A 653 -41.02 6.61 -10.50
N PRO A 654 -40.57 7.66 -9.78
CA PRO A 654 -39.93 8.86 -10.31
C PRO A 654 -38.48 8.64 -10.78
N VAL A 655 -38.04 9.43 -11.75
CA VAL A 655 -36.64 9.46 -12.22
C VAL A 655 -36.00 10.82 -11.96
N ILE A 656 -34.68 10.84 -11.77
CA ILE A 656 -33.88 12.06 -11.73
C ILE A 656 -33.40 12.39 -13.14
N VAL A 657 -33.60 13.64 -13.56
CA VAL A 657 -33.06 14.19 -14.81
C VAL A 657 -32.12 15.34 -14.47
N LYS A 658 -30.86 15.26 -14.90
CA LYS A 658 -29.85 16.30 -14.62
C LYS A 658 -28.90 16.54 -15.78
N PRO A 659 -28.33 17.76 -15.92
CA PRO A 659 -27.21 18.01 -16.83
C PRO A 659 -26.03 17.08 -16.51
N ASN A 660 -25.33 16.61 -17.56
CA ASN A 660 -24.22 15.66 -17.39
C ASN A 660 -22.96 16.32 -16.80
N ASN A 661 -22.73 17.59 -17.14
CA ASN A 661 -21.61 18.41 -16.69
C ASN A 661 -22.11 19.58 -15.82
N GLY A 662 -21.32 19.96 -14.81
CA GLY A 662 -21.52 21.17 -14.00
C GLY A 662 -21.87 20.92 -12.52
N GLY A 663 -21.47 21.87 -11.67
CA GLY A 663 -21.71 21.91 -10.23
C GLY A 663 -22.96 22.71 -9.85
N ILE A 664 -23.54 22.37 -8.70
CA ILE A 664 -24.81 22.86 -8.13
C ILE A 664 -26.03 22.35 -8.89
N GLY A 665 -27.06 21.90 -8.16
CA GLY A 665 -28.32 21.29 -8.65
C GLY A 665 -29.20 22.13 -9.60
N VAL A 666 -28.62 23.08 -10.32
CA VAL A 666 -29.21 23.81 -11.44
C VAL A 666 -29.55 22.82 -12.57
N GLY A 667 -30.82 22.81 -12.96
CA GLY A 667 -31.29 21.93 -14.03
C GLY A 667 -31.60 20.50 -13.60
N ILE A 668 -31.41 20.14 -12.33
CA ILE A 668 -31.88 18.85 -11.78
C ILE A 668 -33.40 18.90 -11.63
N SER A 669 -34.08 17.81 -11.97
CA SER A 669 -35.53 17.68 -11.85
C SER A 669 -35.90 16.27 -11.48
N ILE A 670 -36.82 16.13 -10.51
CA ILE A 670 -37.49 14.87 -10.23
C ILE A 670 -38.72 14.80 -11.13
N ALA A 671 -38.79 13.78 -11.98
CA ALA A 671 -39.92 13.56 -12.88
C ALA A 671 -40.72 12.35 -12.40
N SER A 672 -41.97 12.57 -11.99
CA SER A 672 -42.85 11.51 -11.49
C SER A 672 -43.68 10.80 -12.56
N ASP A 673 -43.67 11.30 -13.79
CA ASP A 673 -44.37 10.72 -14.94
C ASP A 673 -43.70 11.12 -16.27
N ILE A 674 -44.18 10.52 -17.37
CA ILE A 674 -43.62 10.74 -18.71
C ILE A 674 -43.71 12.20 -19.17
N THR A 675 -44.76 12.94 -18.79
CA THR A 675 -44.93 14.35 -19.19
C THR A 675 -43.96 15.24 -18.43
N ALA A 676 -43.81 15.01 -17.13
CA ALA A 676 -42.82 15.68 -16.29
C ALA A 676 -41.39 15.39 -16.77
N TYR A 677 -41.12 14.15 -17.19
CA TYR A 677 -39.84 13.71 -17.71
C TYR A 677 -39.46 14.41 -19.01
N GLU A 678 -40.33 14.46 -20.01
CA GLU A 678 -40.05 15.17 -21.26
C GLU A 678 -39.75 16.66 -21.02
N LYS A 679 -40.47 17.28 -20.08
CA LYS A 679 -40.25 18.68 -19.68
C LYS A 679 -38.91 18.84 -18.96
N ALA A 680 -38.57 17.93 -18.06
CA ALA A 680 -37.32 17.91 -17.31
C ALA A 680 -36.11 17.77 -18.26
N VAL A 681 -36.18 16.85 -19.23
CA VAL A 681 -35.15 16.65 -20.26
C VAL A 681 -34.95 17.91 -21.10
N LYS A 682 -36.04 18.52 -21.58
CA LYS A 682 -35.97 19.79 -22.34
C LYS A 682 -35.36 20.92 -21.51
N ASN A 683 -35.63 20.96 -20.21
CA ASN A 683 -35.06 21.94 -19.30
C ASN A 683 -33.56 21.70 -19.07
N ALA A 684 -33.14 20.45 -18.84
CA ALA A 684 -31.74 20.08 -18.65
C ALA A 684 -30.88 20.40 -19.89
N PHE A 685 -31.42 20.21 -21.11
CA PHE A 685 -30.76 20.59 -22.37
C PHE A 685 -30.56 22.11 -22.59
N ARG A 686 -31.08 22.96 -21.70
CA ARG A 686 -30.75 24.40 -21.68
C ARG A 686 -29.38 24.65 -21.06
N TRP A 687 -28.88 23.70 -20.25
CA TRP A 687 -27.65 23.82 -19.48
C TRP A 687 -26.52 23.00 -20.08
N ASP A 688 -26.82 21.85 -20.69
CA ASP A 688 -25.82 20.94 -21.26
C ASP A 688 -26.30 20.32 -22.58
N THR A 689 -25.36 19.83 -23.39
CA THR A 689 -25.61 19.04 -24.59
C THR A 689 -25.82 17.56 -24.28
N GLU A 690 -25.44 17.10 -23.09
CA GLU A 690 -25.71 15.76 -22.59
C GLU A 690 -26.49 15.83 -21.28
N VAL A 691 -27.47 14.94 -21.13
CA VAL A 691 -28.35 14.87 -19.94
C VAL A 691 -28.31 13.44 -19.42
N LEU A 692 -28.20 13.33 -18.10
CA LEU A 692 -28.16 12.06 -17.36
C LEU A 692 -29.52 11.81 -16.71
N ILE A 693 -30.05 10.61 -16.95
CA ILE A 693 -31.32 10.12 -16.43
C ILE A 693 -31.00 8.96 -15.50
N GLU A 694 -31.49 9.02 -14.27
CA GLU A 694 -31.17 8.05 -13.22
C GLU A 694 -32.41 7.62 -12.45
N GLU A 695 -32.33 6.44 -11.85
CA GLU A 695 -33.29 6.03 -10.83
C GLU A 695 -33.33 7.04 -9.68
N TYR A 696 -34.52 7.18 -9.08
CA TYR A 696 -34.67 7.96 -7.86
C TYR A 696 -34.35 7.10 -6.63
N PHE A 697 -33.15 7.27 -6.07
CA PHE A 697 -32.76 6.59 -4.84
C PHE A 697 -33.16 7.43 -3.61
N MET A 698 -34.14 6.95 -2.84
CA MET A 698 -34.67 7.68 -1.67
C MET A 698 -33.85 7.36 -0.40
N GLY A 699 -33.39 8.39 0.31
CA GLY A 699 -32.62 8.20 1.53
C GLY A 699 -32.11 9.48 2.18
N ARG A 700 -31.19 9.32 3.12
CA ARG A 700 -30.44 10.39 3.80
C ARG A 700 -29.17 10.72 3.02
N GLU A 701 -28.79 11.99 2.98
CA GLU A 701 -27.59 12.44 2.26
C GLU A 701 -26.36 12.49 3.16
N PHE A 702 -25.24 11.97 2.65
CA PHE A 702 -23.95 11.96 3.33
C PHE A 702 -22.86 12.47 2.38
N ALA A 703 -21.76 12.93 2.96
CA ALA A 703 -20.54 13.24 2.25
C ALA A 703 -19.36 12.52 2.91
N VAL A 704 -18.46 12.00 2.08
CA VAL A 704 -17.17 11.49 2.54
C VAL A 704 -16.08 12.20 1.74
N CYS A 705 -15.23 12.92 2.46
CA CYS A 705 -14.07 13.57 1.85
C CYS A 705 -12.88 12.62 1.88
N THR A 706 -12.05 12.67 0.84
CA THR A 706 -10.75 12.01 0.83
C THR A 706 -9.64 13.04 0.78
N VAL A 707 -8.52 12.72 1.42
CA VAL A 707 -7.24 13.45 1.33
C VAL A 707 -6.16 12.39 1.22
N GLU A 708 -5.25 12.50 0.26
CA GLU A 708 -4.22 11.46 -0.02
C GLU A 708 -4.83 10.08 -0.29
N GLY A 709 -5.96 10.04 -1.00
CA GLY A 709 -6.69 8.79 -1.26
C GLY A 709 -7.26 8.11 -0.02
N LYS A 710 -7.22 8.74 1.16
CA LYS A 710 -7.78 8.20 2.42
C LYS A 710 -9.03 8.95 2.83
N ALA A 711 -10.06 8.22 3.23
CA ALA A 711 -11.32 8.80 3.65
C ALA A 711 -11.24 9.45 5.04
N LEU A 712 -11.80 10.64 5.16
CA LEU A 712 -12.06 11.35 6.41
C LEU A 712 -13.36 10.83 7.06
N PRO A 713 -13.65 11.21 8.32
CA PRO A 713 -14.91 10.85 8.97
C PRO A 713 -16.14 11.23 8.14
N VAL A 714 -17.11 10.33 8.09
CA VAL A 714 -18.35 10.53 7.33
C VAL A 714 -19.12 11.73 7.88
N LEU A 715 -19.61 12.58 6.99
CA LEU A 715 -20.46 13.73 7.31
C LEU A 715 -21.89 13.46 6.86
N GLU A 716 -22.86 13.71 7.72
CA GLU A 716 -24.28 13.71 7.35
C GLU A 716 -24.76 15.11 7.00
N LYS A 717 -25.44 15.24 5.85
CA LYS A 717 -26.09 16.48 5.41
C LYS A 717 -27.52 16.50 5.95
N LEU A 718 -27.75 17.24 7.04
CA LEU A 718 -29.10 17.38 7.57
C LEU A 718 -29.88 18.46 6.80
N PRO A 719 -31.16 18.22 6.47
CA PRO A 719 -31.99 19.25 5.85
C PRO A 719 -32.20 20.42 6.82
N LEU A 720 -32.18 21.63 6.29
CA LEU A 720 -32.61 22.82 7.02
C LEU A 720 -34.13 22.68 7.28
N GLU A 721 -34.57 22.76 8.54
CA GLU A 721 -36.01 22.79 8.87
C GLU A 721 -36.72 23.89 8.05
N THR A 722 -37.83 23.53 7.41
CA THR A 722 -38.56 24.42 6.49
C THR A 722 -39.14 25.65 7.20
N ALA A 723 -38.88 26.81 6.61
CA ALA A 723 -39.26 28.15 7.03
C ALA A 723 -40.73 28.38 7.44
N ASP A 724 -40.89 29.28 8.42
CA ASP A 724 -42.12 30.06 8.65
C ASP A 724 -42.49 30.88 7.40
N LYS A 725 -43.75 30.79 6.96
CA LYS A 725 -44.26 31.21 5.64
C LYS A 725 -44.32 32.73 5.35
N GLU A 726 -43.81 33.61 6.21
CA GLU A 726 -44.03 35.07 6.09
C GLU A 726 -42.80 35.91 5.72
N LYS A 727 -41.57 35.36 5.68
CA LYS A 727 -40.37 36.14 5.33
C LYS A 727 -39.60 35.44 4.21
N GLY A 728 -39.55 36.09 3.05
CA GLY A 728 -38.97 35.57 1.82
C GLY A 728 -37.53 35.06 1.95
N LEU A 729 -37.18 34.16 1.03
CA LEU A 729 -35.89 33.45 0.92
C LEU A 729 -34.68 34.38 1.09
N THR A 730 -33.97 34.22 2.21
CA THR A 730 -32.58 34.65 2.37
C THR A 730 -31.68 33.44 2.14
N MET A 731 -30.82 33.49 1.12
CA MET A 731 -29.73 32.54 0.91
C MET A 731 -28.64 32.77 1.95
N SER A 732 -28.74 32.07 3.09
CA SER A 732 -27.63 31.86 4.03
C SER A 732 -28.00 30.69 4.93
N GLY A 733 -27.60 29.48 4.54
CA GLY A 733 -27.81 28.26 5.30
C GLY A 733 -26.48 27.67 5.73
N GLU A 734 -25.81 28.33 6.66
CA GLU A 734 -24.74 27.73 7.45
C GLU A 734 -25.35 26.76 8.48
N THR A 735 -24.72 25.59 8.64
CA THR A 735 -24.80 24.66 9.78
C THR A 735 -26.10 23.88 10.05
N ALA A 736 -26.21 22.69 9.43
CA ALA A 736 -26.85 21.52 10.05
C ALA A 736 -26.01 20.23 9.87
N ASN A 737 -24.81 20.30 9.29
CA ASN A 737 -23.99 19.12 9.01
C ASN A 737 -23.46 18.47 10.30
N LYS A 738 -23.55 17.14 10.38
CA LYS A 738 -23.08 16.36 11.53
C LYS A 738 -21.87 15.50 11.15
N CYS A 739 -20.74 15.72 11.80
CA CYS A 739 -19.51 14.98 11.54
C CYS A 739 -18.75 14.71 12.86
N PRO A 740 -18.40 13.46 13.19
CA PRO A 740 -18.77 12.24 12.47
C PRO A 740 -20.30 12.01 12.46
N ALA A 741 -20.80 11.39 11.39
CA ALA A 741 -22.20 11.03 11.26
C ALA A 741 -22.61 9.97 12.31
N GLU A 742 -23.83 10.07 12.84
CA GLU A 742 -24.37 9.06 13.76
C GLU A 742 -25.00 7.91 12.98
N ILE A 743 -24.15 6.99 12.56
CA ILE A 743 -24.49 5.79 11.78
C ILE A 743 -23.70 4.58 12.31
N PRO A 744 -24.12 3.34 12.03
CA PRO A 744 -23.36 2.15 12.41
C PRO A 744 -21.93 2.18 11.85
N ASP A 745 -20.94 1.77 12.64
CA ASP A 745 -19.53 1.78 12.24
C ASP A 745 -19.25 0.98 10.96
N GLU A 746 -19.98 -0.12 10.76
CA GLU A 746 -19.88 -0.94 9.55
C GLU A 746 -20.30 -0.15 8.30
N LEU A 747 -21.39 0.62 8.39
CA LEU A 747 -21.83 1.49 7.31
C LEU A 747 -20.87 2.66 7.11
N ALA A 748 -20.35 3.26 8.18
CA ALA A 748 -19.36 4.32 8.08
C ALA A 748 -18.11 3.84 7.33
N LYS A 749 -17.58 2.67 7.69
CA LYS A 749 -16.45 2.05 7.00
C LYS A 749 -16.77 1.70 5.56
N ALA A 750 -17.97 1.23 5.25
CA ALA A 750 -18.39 0.93 3.89
C ALA A 750 -18.46 2.19 3.01
N LEU A 751 -19.01 3.29 3.53
CA LEU A 751 -19.05 4.59 2.85
C LEU A 751 -17.63 5.15 2.65
N GLN A 752 -16.77 5.04 3.66
CA GLN A 752 -15.36 5.44 3.58
C GLN A 752 -14.62 4.65 2.51
N LYS A 753 -14.76 3.32 2.52
CA LYS A 753 -14.16 2.45 1.51
C LYS A 753 -14.65 2.77 0.10
N ALA A 754 -15.96 2.95 -0.07
CA ALA A 754 -16.55 3.33 -1.35
C ALA A 754 -16.07 4.70 -1.84
N ALA A 755 -15.81 5.64 -0.94
CA ALA A 755 -15.21 6.92 -1.28
C ALA A 755 -13.76 6.74 -1.74
N GLU A 756 -12.94 5.98 -1.03
CA GLU A 756 -11.56 5.68 -1.45
C GLU A 756 -11.52 5.00 -2.82
N ASP A 757 -12.39 4.02 -3.06
CA ASP A 757 -12.50 3.33 -4.35
C ASP A 757 -12.99 4.27 -5.47
N ALA A 758 -13.92 5.19 -5.17
CA ALA A 758 -14.37 6.20 -6.12
C ALA A 758 -13.25 7.20 -6.48
N ALA A 759 -12.50 7.69 -5.50
CA ALA A 759 -11.34 8.56 -5.73
C ALA A 759 -10.30 7.87 -6.61
N PHE A 760 -9.98 6.62 -6.28
CA PHE A 760 -9.04 5.82 -7.07
C PHE A 760 -9.54 5.59 -8.50
N ALA A 761 -10.81 5.21 -8.68
CA ALA A 761 -11.41 4.97 -10.00
C ALA A 761 -11.32 6.19 -10.94
N LEU A 762 -11.35 7.39 -10.36
CA LEU A 762 -11.38 8.66 -11.08
C LEU A 762 -10.00 9.32 -11.18
N GLY A 763 -8.94 8.69 -10.65
CA GLY A 763 -7.58 9.24 -10.64
C GLY A 763 -7.38 10.40 -9.67
N VAL A 764 -8.28 10.58 -8.70
CA VAL A 764 -8.27 11.70 -7.76
C VAL A 764 -7.48 11.34 -6.51
N ASN A 765 -6.25 11.84 -6.41
CA ASN A 765 -5.33 11.50 -5.32
C ASN A 765 -5.23 12.60 -4.24
N ALA A 766 -5.28 13.88 -4.62
CA ALA A 766 -5.00 14.99 -3.71
C ALA A 766 -6.09 15.14 -2.64
N TYR A 767 -7.29 15.49 -3.07
CA TYR A 767 -8.47 15.58 -2.23
C TYR A 767 -9.73 15.52 -3.09
N ALA A 768 -10.81 14.99 -2.54
CA ALA A 768 -12.13 14.97 -3.17
C ALA A 768 -13.24 14.92 -2.12
N LYS A 769 -14.48 15.08 -2.59
CA LYS A 769 -15.69 14.87 -1.81
C LYS A 769 -16.66 14.01 -2.62
N MET A 770 -17.07 12.90 -2.02
CA MET A 770 -18.02 11.97 -2.61
C MET A 770 -19.34 12.12 -1.88
N ASP A 771 -20.40 12.35 -2.64
CA ASP A 771 -21.74 12.52 -2.10
C ASP A 771 -22.53 11.21 -2.22
N PHE A 772 -23.13 10.78 -1.12
CA PHE A 772 -23.85 9.51 -1.02
C PHE A 772 -25.31 9.72 -0.62
N ILE A 773 -26.19 8.85 -1.08
CA ILE A 773 -27.50 8.64 -0.46
C ILE A 773 -27.50 7.27 0.19
N VAL A 774 -27.87 7.21 1.47
CA VAL A 774 -28.09 5.96 2.22
C VAL A 774 -29.59 5.75 2.40
N ALA A 775 -30.07 4.58 2.02
CA ALA A 775 -31.46 4.19 2.17
C ALA A 775 -31.90 4.18 3.65
N ALA A 776 -33.21 4.29 3.89
CA ALA A 776 -33.78 4.33 5.23
C ALA A 776 -33.46 3.08 6.08
N ASP A 777 -33.12 1.96 5.44
CA ASP A 777 -32.72 0.72 6.10
C ASP A 777 -31.28 0.72 6.65
N MET A 778 -30.50 1.76 6.32
CA MET A 778 -29.08 1.92 6.69
C MET A 778 -28.18 0.76 6.21
N LYS A 779 -28.58 0.05 5.15
CA LYS A 779 -27.84 -1.09 4.58
C LYS A 779 -27.40 -0.85 3.15
N SER A 780 -28.19 -0.12 2.39
CA SER A 780 -27.89 0.19 0.99
C SER A 780 -27.57 1.67 0.83
N PHE A 781 -26.58 1.97 -0.01
CA PHE A 781 -26.21 3.32 -0.37
C PHE A 781 -25.76 3.39 -1.82
N VAL A 782 -25.76 4.60 -2.37
CA VAL A 782 -25.26 4.89 -3.73
C VAL A 782 -24.43 6.17 -3.72
N CYS A 783 -23.36 6.20 -4.50
CA CYS A 783 -22.54 7.38 -4.77
C CYS A 783 -23.15 8.19 -5.93
N LEU A 784 -23.42 9.47 -5.67
CA LEU A 784 -24.08 10.37 -6.62
C LEU A 784 -23.09 11.04 -7.55
N GLU A 785 -21.99 11.55 -7.00
CA GLU A 785 -20.97 12.31 -7.71
C GLU A 785 -19.68 12.39 -6.88
N CYS A 786 -18.58 12.65 -7.60
CA CYS A 786 -17.29 12.99 -7.05
C CYS A 786 -16.99 14.44 -7.42
N ASP A 787 -16.78 15.26 -6.41
CA ASP A 787 -16.30 16.63 -6.53
C ASP A 787 -14.78 16.61 -6.32
N SER A 788 -14.04 16.85 -7.42
CA SER A 788 -12.58 16.80 -7.47
C SER A 788 -11.91 18.13 -7.06
N LEU A 789 -12.71 19.15 -6.77
CA LEU A 789 -12.24 20.46 -6.32
C LEU A 789 -13.20 21.03 -5.25
N PRO A 790 -13.44 20.29 -4.15
CA PRO A 790 -14.44 20.67 -3.18
C PRO A 790 -14.10 22.00 -2.52
N GLN A 791 -15.16 22.69 -2.09
CA GLN A 791 -15.06 24.00 -1.48
C GLN A 791 -14.13 24.03 -0.26
N LEU A 792 -13.31 25.08 -0.16
CA LEU A 792 -12.38 25.31 0.94
C LEU A 792 -12.71 26.64 1.65
N TYR A 793 -13.62 26.57 2.62
CA TYR A 793 -13.95 27.66 3.55
C TYR A 793 -14.43 27.03 4.88
N PRO A 794 -14.49 27.76 6.01
CA PRO A 794 -14.59 27.14 7.34
C PRO A 794 -15.76 26.15 7.54
N ASP A 795 -16.90 26.40 6.89
CA ASP A 795 -18.11 25.57 7.01
C ASP A 795 -18.30 24.58 5.85
N SER A 796 -17.29 24.38 4.99
CA SER A 796 -17.37 23.40 3.91
C SER A 796 -17.15 21.96 4.41
N HIS A 797 -17.67 20.98 3.67
CA HIS A 797 -17.65 19.57 4.10
C HIS A 797 -16.24 19.02 4.33
N LEU A 798 -15.28 19.41 3.49
CA LEU A 798 -13.89 18.98 3.63
C LEU A 798 -13.25 19.54 4.91
N ILE A 799 -13.50 20.81 5.25
CA ILE A 799 -12.95 21.43 6.46
C ILE A 799 -13.60 20.85 7.72
N ILE A 800 -14.93 20.64 7.71
CA ILE A 800 -15.65 20.01 8.82
C ILE A 800 -15.12 18.58 9.06
N SER A 801 -14.97 17.78 7.99
CA SER A 801 -14.49 16.40 8.09
C SER A 801 -13.02 16.33 8.52
N ALA A 802 -12.17 17.22 8.02
CA ALA A 802 -10.77 17.32 8.42
C ALA A 802 -10.64 17.69 9.91
N LYS A 803 -11.45 18.64 10.39
CA LYS A 803 -11.50 19.02 11.81
C LYS A 803 -11.96 17.86 12.69
N ALA A 804 -12.95 17.08 12.26
CA ALA A 804 -13.37 15.86 12.97
C ALA A 804 -12.26 14.81 13.03
N ALA A 805 -11.35 14.79 12.05
CA ALA A 805 -10.14 13.97 12.03
C ALA A 805 -8.94 14.59 12.78
N GLY A 806 -9.13 15.73 13.47
CA GLY A 806 -8.07 16.40 14.23
C GLY A 806 -7.10 17.24 13.39
N ARG A 807 -7.41 17.55 12.13
CA ARG A 807 -6.58 18.39 11.24
C ARG A 807 -7.11 19.82 11.19
N SER A 808 -6.23 20.83 11.30
CA SER A 808 -6.65 22.23 11.10
C SER A 808 -6.79 22.58 9.61
N PHE A 809 -7.50 23.66 9.29
CA PHE A 809 -7.61 24.12 7.90
C PHE A 809 -6.22 24.52 7.34
N GLY A 810 -5.38 25.17 8.14
CA GLY A 810 -4.02 25.47 7.71
C GLY A 810 -3.22 24.21 7.37
N ASP A 811 -3.33 23.16 8.18
CA ASP A 811 -2.60 21.90 7.92
C ASP A 811 -3.12 21.20 6.66
N LEU A 812 -4.41 21.33 6.38
CA LEU A 812 -4.98 20.84 5.12
C LEU A 812 -4.45 21.61 3.91
N CYS A 813 -4.39 22.94 3.98
CA CYS A 813 -3.80 23.76 2.91
C CYS A 813 -2.34 23.40 2.67
N ASP A 814 -1.55 23.25 3.73
CA ASP A 814 -0.16 22.82 3.65
C ASP A 814 -0.04 21.46 2.99
N LYS A 815 -0.91 20.52 3.37
CA LYS A 815 -0.90 19.18 2.80
C LYS A 815 -1.25 19.17 1.32
N ILE A 816 -2.25 19.95 0.91
CA ILE A 816 -2.63 20.12 -0.50
C ILE A 816 -1.44 20.68 -1.31
N MET A 817 -0.72 21.65 -0.78
CA MET A 817 0.46 22.23 -1.46
C MET A 817 1.62 21.23 -1.55
N GLU A 818 1.92 20.51 -0.47
CA GLU A 818 2.95 19.47 -0.42
C GLU A 818 2.71 18.43 -1.53
N MET A 819 1.51 17.86 -1.61
CA MET A 819 1.16 16.87 -2.64
C MET A 819 1.31 17.40 -4.07
N SER A 820 1.13 18.70 -4.25
CA SER A 820 1.20 19.35 -5.57
C SER A 820 2.64 19.63 -5.98
N LEU A 821 3.54 19.87 -5.02
CA LEU A 821 4.97 20.08 -5.26
C LEU A 821 5.74 18.76 -5.34
N VAL A 822 5.29 17.69 -4.69
CA VAL A 822 5.89 16.34 -4.84
C VAL A 822 5.77 15.83 -6.28
N LYS A 823 4.65 16.10 -6.99
CA LYS A 823 4.48 15.80 -8.43
C LYS A 823 5.60 16.34 -9.32
N LYS A 824 6.33 17.38 -8.88
CA LYS A 824 7.42 18.03 -9.62
C LYS A 824 8.73 17.24 -9.60
N PHE A 825 8.92 16.37 -8.61
CA PHE A 825 10.23 15.74 -8.35
C PHE A 825 10.28 14.23 -8.60
N GLY A 826 9.21 13.63 -9.14
CA GLY A 826 9.15 12.21 -9.51
C GLY A 826 8.64 11.36 -8.38
#